data_AF-A0A7V0MME9-F1
#
_entry.id   AF-A0A7V0MME9-F1
#
_cell.length_a   1.000
_cell.length_b   1.000
_cell.length_c   1.000
_cell.angle_alpha   90.00
_cell.angle_beta   90.00
_cell.angle_gamma   90.00
#
_symmetry.space_group_name_H-M   'P 1'
#
loop_
_entity.id
_entity.type
_entity.pdbx_description
1 polymer ?
#
loop_
_entity_poly.entity_id
_entity_poly.type
_entity_poly.pdbx_seq_one_letter_code
_entity_poly.pdbx_strand_id
1 'polypeptide(L)'
;MITNSEVAAVSGEAGNFQVEVVNHPRYIDPDKCTGCGVCKQHCPVDAIDEFNQGLCKRTATYIQYAQAVPLSYTIDRDACIGCGLCEKVCLAHAPLYDDQENRQTVEVGAIVLALGNEVFKPAELAAYNYDTHPNVVTSLEFERILSASGPYQGHLLRPYDLQEPKKIAWIQCVGSRDIHHCSNSYCSAVCCMYAIKEAVIAKSHSHAGLDTTIFFMDMRTMGKDFERYYQRAKDEYGVRFVRCRVHSIDPDDDGNLSISYLSDNGTLEKETFDMVVLSVGFQTSEKVKELAKRLNIELGPHDFAKTSSIHPVSTSRPGIFVCGAFQGPKDIPQSVMEASAAASAIGMALSDVRGTMTKTKEIPQPRDISGEPPRIGVFVCHCGINIGGIVDVPAVRDYARSLPYVEYVADNLYTCSQDTQLLIKEAIEKHRLNRVVVAACTPRTHEPLFQETLIDAGLNKYLFEMANIRNQDSWVHDDPEEATEKAKDLVRMAVAKAALLEPLKDSEIEVKEGALVIGGGIAGMSAALSLAESGYQVHLIERDSELGGNARKLHSTWKGESVQEILSRMIKDIEGNPSITVHLNTELKDVDGFMGNFTSIIECDGKEETLEHGVAVVATGASELKPTEYLYGEDSRVLTHLELDQKFVNNDPDLEKINCAVFIQCVGSREPERPYCSRVCCTHSVQSALEIKKRNPDANVFILYRDMRTYGEREDLYHQARAAGVIFIRYNVDDKPKVWTENGKLQVQVTDHVLGQPIVLEPDLLTLATAIVPARDEKLAQFFKVALNEDGFFVEAHAKLRPVDFATDGVYLCGLAHYPKSIDESIAQGQAAAARAMTLLAKKQVEVSGMVATVNPFLCSSCGVCVAICPFNAPSFNDKGVSEINPALCKGCGLCVASCRSGAISLKGFDEPQIFAMIESL
;
A
#
# COMPACT_ATOMS: atom_id res chain seq x y z
N MET A 1 21.01 5.61 8.73
CA MET A 1 19.95 6.62 8.52
C MET A 1 20.43 7.91 9.16
N ILE A 2 20.36 9.03 8.45
CA ILE A 2 20.78 10.35 8.95
C ILE A 2 19.50 11.17 9.15
N THR A 3 19.15 11.46 10.40
CA THR A 3 17.86 12.08 10.78
C THR A 3 18.06 13.49 11.31
N ASN A 4 17.02 14.32 11.34
CA ASN A 4 17.10 15.75 11.66
C ASN A 4 18.08 16.48 10.73
N SER A 5 17.88 16.31 9.42
CA SER A 5 18.86 16.72 8.41
C SER A 5 18.21 17.12 7.12
N GLU A 6 18.88 17.97 6.36
CA GLU A 6 18.46 18.43 5.05
C GLU A 6 19.60 18.36 4.02
N VAL A 7 19.22 18.24 2.74
CA VAL A 7 20.18 18.33 1.63
C VAL A 7 20.42 19.81 1.34
N ALA A 8 21.66 20.26 1.51
CA ALA A 8 22.05 21.64 1.25
C ALA A 8 22.39 21.87 -0.23
N ALA A 9 23.16 20.96 -0.83
CA ALA A 9 23.62 21.05 -2.21
C ALA A 9 23.88 19.66 -2.81
N VAL A 10 23.76 19.57 -4.14
CA VAL A 10 24.12 18.37 -4.93
C VAL A 10 24.91 18.79 -6.15
N SER A 11 26.16 18.36 -6.21
CA SER A 11 27.05 18.52 -7.37
C SER A 11 27.34 17.17 -8.02
N GLY A 12 27.87 17.18 -9.24
CA GLY A 12 28.14 15.98 -10.02
C GLY A 12 26.99 15.55 -10.93
N GLU A 13 27.12 14.34 -11.47
CA GLU A 13 26.28 13.75 -12.51
C GLU A 13 25.86 12.31 -12.15
N ALA A 14 24.96 11.73 -12.95
CA ALA A 14 24.47 10.38 -12.73
C ALA A 14 25.63 9.38 -12.58
N GLY A 15 25.60 8.57 -11.51
CA GLY A 15 26.67 7.64 -11.15
C GLY A 15 27.75 8.23 -10.24
N ASN A 16 27.85 9.56 -10.09
CA ASN A 16 28.89 10.21 -9.29
C ASN A 16 28.41 11.57 -8.73
N PHE A 17 27.50 11.55 -7.77
CA PHE A 17 27.04 12.73 -7.06
C PHE A 17 27.78 12.93 -5.74
N GLN A 18 28.03 14.20 -5.40
CA GLN A 18 28.39 14.62 -4.05
C GLN A 18 27.22 15.39 -3.45
N VAL A 19 26.69 14.86 -2.34
CA VAL A 19 25.53 15.40 -1.63
C VAL A 19 26.01 16.02 -0.33
N GLU A 20 25.90 17.33 -0.20
CA GLU A 20 26.13 18.02 1.06
C GLU A 20 24.87 17.90 1.93
N VAL A 21 25.02 17.25 3.08
CA VAL A 21 23.96 17.05 4.07
C VAL A 21 24.28 17.89 5.29
N VAL A 22 23.30 18.69 5.69
CA VAL A 22 23.32 19.47 6.92
C VAL A 22 22.54 18.71 7.98
N ASN A 23 23.18 18.39 9.10
CA ASN A 23 22.53 17.81 10.27
C ASN A 23 22.29 18.92 11.27
N HIS A 24 21.02 19.16 11.60
CA HIS A 24 20.65 20.17 12.58
C HIS A 24 20.89 19.64 13.99
N PRO A 25 21.25 20.52 14.94
CA PRO A 25 21.46 20.12 16.33
C PRO A 25 20.15 19.60 16.93
N ARG A 26 20.26 18.49 17.67
CA ARG A 26 19.17 17.93 18.48
C ARG A 26 19.23 18.46 19.92
N TYR A 27 20.41 18.91 20.33
CA TYR A 27 20.76 19.29 21.69
C TYR A 27 20.60 18.16 22.73
N ILE A 28 20.44 16.93 22.24
CA ILE A 28 20.42 15.68 22.99
C ILE A 28 21.19 14.66 22.14
N ASP A 29 22.17 14.02 22.75
CA ASP A 29 22.94 12.94 22.15
C ASP A 29 22.05 11.69 22.00
N PRO A 30 21.72 11.28 20.76
CA PRO A 30 20.84 10.14 20.53
C PRO A 30 21.46 8.80 20.94
N ASP A 31 22.78 8.70 21.02
CA ASP A 31 23.46 7.45 21.42
C ASP A 31 23.45 7.26 22.94
N LYS A 32 23.33 8.35 23.71
CA LYS A 32 23.15 8.33 25.17
C LYS A 32 21.69 8.36 25.59
N CYS A 33 20.79 8.87 24.76
CA CYS A 33 19.39 9.04 25.12
C CYS A 33 18.70 7.69 25.27
N THR A 34 18.18 7.39 26.46
CA THR A 34 17.42 6.16 26.73
C THR A 34 15.93 6.26 26.39
N GLY A 35 15.45 7.42 25.91
CA GLY A 35 14.02 7.63 25.65
C GLY A 35 13.10 7.66 26.89
N CYS A 36 13.66 7.68 28.11
CA CYS A 36 12.88 7.52 29.36
C CYS A 36 11.88 8.65 29.69
N GLY A 37 12.04 9.86 29.13
CA GLY A 37 11.12 10.98 29.32
C GLY A 37 11.20 11.73 30.64
N VAL A 38 12.16 11.44 31.52
CA VAL A 38 12.36 12.20 32.78
C VAL A 38 12.62 13.69 32.50
N CYS A 39 13.40 14.01 31.46
CA CYS A 39 13.66 15.39 31.05
C CYS A 39 12.38 16.15 30.65
N LYS A 40 11.45 15.47 29.96
CA LYS A 40 10.13 15.99 29.58
C LYS A 40 9.31 16.39 30.79
N GLN A 41 9.22 15.50 31.78
CA GLN A 41 8.40 15.68 32.98
C GLN A 41 8.81 16.89 33.82
N HIS A 42 10.10 17.25 33.77
CA HIS A 42 10.65 18.39 34.52
C HIS A 42 10.79 19.67 33.69
N CYS A 43 10.43 19.66 32.40
CA CYS A 43 10.50 20.85 31.55
C CYS A 43 9.32 21.79 31.87
N PRO A 44 9.57 23.06 32.26
CA PRO A 44 8.50 23.99 32.65
C PRO A 44 7.85 24.72 31.46
N VAL A 45 8.20 24.36 30.23
CA VAL A 45 7.75 25.06 29.01
C VAL A 45 6.54 24.34 28.43
N ASP A 46 5.51 25.10 28.09
CA ASP A 46 4.40 24.66 27.23
C ASP A 46 4.62 25.20 25.80
N ALA A 47 4.63 24.32 24.82
CA ALA A 47 4.73 24.62 23.39
C ALA A 47 3.61 23.91 22.61
N ILE A 48 3.35 24.36 21.38
CA ILE A 48 2.37 23.74 20.48
C ILE A 48 2.91 22.37 20.06
N ASP A 49 2.08 21.33 20.13
CA ASP A 49 2.44 20.01 19.59
C ASP A 49 2.07 19.93 18.10
N GLU A 50 3.04 20.16 17.23
CA GLU A 50 2.85 20.17 15.77
C GLU A 50 2.45 18.79 15.23
N PHE A 51 2.91 17.70 15.87
CA PHE A 51 2.53 16.35 15.46
C PHE A 51 1.04 16.09 15.73
N ASN A 52 0.55 16.56 16.88
CA ASN A 52 -0.86 16.53 17.24
C ASN A 52 -1.67 17.72 16.71
N GLN A 53 -1.17 18.41 15.67
CA GLN A 53 -1.86 19.50 14.97
C GLN A 53 -2.30 20.65 15.91
N GLY A 54 -1.58 20.88 17.01
CA GLY A 54 -1.91 21.91 17.99
C GLY A 54 -3.12 21.61 18.89
N LEU A 55 -3.72 20.41 18.80
CA LEU A 55 -4.83 19.98 19.67
C LEU A 55 -4.41 19.77 21.12
N CYS A 56 -3.11 19.63 21.38
CA CYS A 56 -2.53 19.58 22.71
C CYS A 56 -1.18 20.32 22.77
N LYS A 57 -0.67 20.45 23.99
CA LYS A 57 0.65 21.04 24.24
C LYS A 57 1.72 19.95 24.37
N ARG A 58 2.94 20.31 24.00
CA ARG A 58 4.17 19.56 24.31
C ARG A 58 5.13 20.42 25.13
N THR A 59 6.20 19.83 25.63
CA THR A 59 7.29 20.55 26.29
C THR A 59 8.43 20.89 25.32
N ALA A 60 9.37 21.76 25.72
CA ALA A 60 10.54 22.06 24.88
C ALA A 60 11.45 20.84 24.69
N THR A 61 11.59 19.98 25.70
CA THR A 61 12.21 18.66 25.53
C THR A 61 11.13 17.65 25.13
N TYR A 62 11.16 17.11 23.92
CA TYR A 62 10.09 16.24 23.42
C TYR A 62 10.61 15.13 22.51
N ILE A 63 9.78 14.12 22.31
CA ILE A 63 9.88 13.17 21.19
C ILE A 63 8.76 13.53 20.21
N GLN A 64 9.05 13.54 18.92
CA GLN A 64 8.09 13.94 17.89
C GLN A 64 6.80 13.10 17.91
N TYR A 65 6.92 11.78 18.09
CA TYR A 65 5.79 10.87 18.30
C TYR A 65 6.23 9.55 18.97
N ALA A 66 5.28 8.79 19.52
CA ALA A 66 5.59 7.64 20.39
C ALA A 66 6.44 6.53 19.75
N GLN A 67 6.37 6.36 18.43
CA GLN A 67 7.14 5.34 17.67
C GLN A 67 8.23 5.98 16.79
N ALA A 68 8.74 7.15 17.17
CA ALA A 68 9.81 7.82 16.44
C ALA A 68 11.05 6.93 16.32
N VAL A 69 11.69 6.97 15.16
CA VAL A 69 12.94 6.25 14.88
C VAL A 69 13.99 7.27 14.40
N PRO A 70 15.12 7.46 15.12
CA PRO A 70 15.42 6.87 16.43
C PRO A 70 14.49 7.38 17.54
N LEU A 71 14.24 6.55 18.56
CA LEU A 71 13.49 6.98 19.75
C LEU A 71 14.40 7.80 20.66
N SER A 72 14.60 9.08 20.30
CA SER A 72 15.41 10.02 21.07
C SER A 72 14.67 11.33 21.27
N TYR A 73 14.84 11.91 22.45
CA TYR A 73 14.35 13.26 22.74
C TYR A 73 15.17 14.29 21.96
N THR A 74 14.56 15.45 21.71
CA THR A 74 15.24 16.65 21.19
C THR A 74 14.86 17.86 22.05
N ILE A 75 15.67 18.91 22.05
CA ILE A 75 15.30 20.20 22.65
C ILE A 75 14.93 21.17 21.54
N ASP A 76 13.68 21.64 21.54
CA ASP A 76 13.25 22.78 20.76
C ASP A 76 13.84 24.06 21.35
N ARG A 77 14.82 24.67 20.67
CA ARG A 77 15.46 25.90 21.14
C ARG A 77 14.59 27.13 20.99
N ASP A 78 13.62 27.12 20.09
CA ASP A 78 12.71 28.26 19.91
C ASP A 78 11.72 28.34 21.08
N ALA A 79 11.36 27.19 21.66
CA ALA A 79 10.54 27.12 22.87
C ALA A 79 11.35 27.14 24.19
N CYS A 80 12.59 26.63 24.19
CA CYS A 80 13.36 26.43 25.42
C CYS A 80 13.82 27.74 26.09
N ILE A 81 13.52 27.88 27.38
CA ILE A 81 13.93 29.04 28.20
C ILE A 81 15.35 28.91 28.81
N GLY A 82 16.10 27.85 28.51
CA GLY A 82 17.49 27.68 28.97
C GLY A 82 17.67 27.41 30.48
N CYS A 83 16.67 26.83 31.16
CA CYS A 83 16.70 26.63 32.63
C CYS A 83 17.68 25.54 33.12
N GLY A 84 18.18 24.66 32.25
CA GLY A 84 19.13 23.60 32.62
C GLY A 84 18.54 22.41 33.39
N LEU A 85 17.22 22.36 33.62
CA LEU A 85 16.60 21.30 34.42
C LEU A 85 16.75 19.91 33.78
N CYS A 86 16.55 19.80 32.47
CA CYS A 86 16.64 18.52 31.76
C CYS A 86 18.03 17.87 31.86
N GLU A 87 19.10 18.67 31.91
CA GLU A 87 20.47 18.17 32.12
C GLU A 87 20.66 17.64 33.54
N LYS A 88 20.17 18.36 34.55
CA LYS A 88 20.30 17.98 35.97
C LYS A 88 19.57 16.68 36.31
N VAL A 89 18.43 16.41 35.67
CA VAL A 89 17.61 15.22 35.93
C VAL A 89 17.96 14.02 35.03
N CYS A 90 18.76 14.22 33.98
CA CYS A 90 19.09 13.15 33.05
C CYS A 90 20.27 12.30 33.57
N LEU A 91 19.96 11.10 34.07
CA LEU A 91 20.97 10.14 34.55
C LEU A 91 21.92 9.64 33.46
N ALA A 92 21.47 9.63 32.20
CA ALA A 92 22.29 9.23 31.06
C ALA A 92 23.21 10.36 30.54
N HIS A 93 23.09 11.57 31.10
CA HIS A 93 23.84 12.75 30.68
C HIS A 93 23.75 13.00 29.16
N ALA A 94 22.55 12.82 28.59
CA ALA A 94 22.29 12.94 27.16
C ALA A 94 22.12 14.39 26.65
N PRO A 95 21.57 15.37 27.42
CA PRO A 95 21.49 16.76 26.97
C PRO A 95 22.86 17.34 26.61
N LEU A 96 22.94 17.94 25.42
CA LEU A 96 24.17 18.48 24.81
C LEU A 96 23.88 19.89 24.27
N TYR A 97 23.97 20.92 25.11
CA TYR A 97 23.54 22.27 24.73
C TYR A 97 24.42 22.97 23.70
N ASP A 98 25.69 22.58 23.61
CA ASP A 98 26.67 23.12 22.66
C ASP A 98 26.63 22.41 21.30
N ASP A 99 25.71 21.46 21.11
CA ASP A 99 25.45 20.81 19.82
C ASP A 99 25.25 21.87 18.71
N GLN A 100 25.99 21.70 17.62
CA GLN A 100 26.03 22.63 16.49
C GLN A 100 25.63 21.91 15.20
N GLU A 101 25.25 22.71 14.20
CA GLU A 101 25.06 22.22 12.85
C GLU A 101 26.32 21.49 12.35
N ASN A 102 26.14 20.26 11.89
CA ASN A 102 27.22 19.45 11.30
C ASN A 102 26.99 19.31 9.79
N ARG A 103 28.03 19.58 9.00
CA ARG A 103 28.00 19.44 7.54
C ARG A 103 28.86 18.26 7.13
N GLN A 104 28.27 17.35 6.36
CA GLN A 104 28.98 16.21 5.80
C GLN A 104 28.66 16.06 4.33
N THR A 105 29.64 15.58 3.56
CA THR A 105 29.46 15.24 2.16
C THR A 105 29.33 13.73 2.03
N VAL A 106 28.28 13.28 1.34
CA VAL A 106 28.05 11.87 1.04
C VAL A 106 28.17 11.66 -0.47
N GLU A 107 28.97 10.68 -0.86
CA GLU A 107 29.11 10.27 -2.26
C GLU A 107 28.05 9.21 -2.59
N VAL A 108 27.27 9.45 -3.65
CA VAL A 108 26.18 8.53 -4.07
C VAL A 108 26.12 8.43 -5.59
N GLY A 109 25.73 7.26 -6.10
CA GLY A 109 25.53 7.06 -7.53
C GLY A 109 24.18 7.57 -8.05
N ALA A 110 23.17 7.60 -7.19
CA ALA A 110 21.81 8.03 -7.54
C ALA A 110 21.10 8.64 -6.33
N ILE A 111 20.07 9.46 -6.59
CA ILE A 111 19.28 10.16 -5.57
C ILE A 111 17.80 9.85 -5.80
N VAL A 112 17.04 9.60 -4.72
CA VAL A 112 15.57 9.48 -4.78
C VAL A 112 14.94 10.57 -3.92
N LEU A 113 14.03 11.33 -4.52
CA LEU A 113 13.24 12.35 -3.85
C LEU A 113 11.91 11.75 -3.39
N ALA A 114 11.87 11.31 -2.12
CA ALA A 114 10.67 10.82 -1.44
C ALA A 114 10.14 11.86 -0.43
N LEU A 115 9.94 13.09 -0.89
CA LEU A 115 9.77 14.27 -0.03
C LEU A 115 8.37 14.41 0.60
N GLY A 116 7.42 13.54 0.24
CA GLY A 116 6.06 13.55 0.77
C GLY A 116 5.20 14.70 0.20
N ASN A 117 4.27 15.19 1.02
CA ASN A 117 3.40 16.33 0.72
C ASN A 117 3.16 17.16 1.99
N GLU A 118 2.57 18.33 1.83
CA GLU A 118 1.93 19.10 2.89
C GLU A 118 0.41 19.07 2.66
N VAL A 119 -0.38 19.19 3.74
CA VAL A 119 -1.83 19.36 3.63
C VAL A 119 -2.19 20.84 3.44
N PHE A 120 -3.25 21.11 2.68
CA PHE A 120 -3.79 22.45 2.52
C PHE A 120 -4.23 23.03 3.88
N LYS A 121 -3.94 24.32 4.11
CA LYS A 121 -4.30 25.03 5.34
C LYS A 121 -5.59 25.83 5.11
N PRO A 122 -6.73 25.44 5.73
CA PRO A 122 -8.02 26.05 5.42
C PRO A 122 -8.29 27.39 6.12
N ALA A 123 -7.32 27.94 6.85
CA ALA A 123 -7.39 29.28 7.46
C ALA A 123 -7.84 30.38 6.49
N GLU A 124 -7.42 30.30 5.23
CA GLU A 124 -7.78 31.26 4.18
C GLU A 124 -9.25 31.16 3.72
N LEU A 125 -9.94 30.06 4.06
CA LEU A 125 -11.34 29.81 3.72
C LEU A 125 -12.26 30.26 4.85
N ALA A 126 -12.34 31.59 5.07
CA ALA A 126 -13.10 32.18 6.17
C ALA A 126 -14.57 31.69 6.27
N ALA A 127 -15.19 31.34 5.13
CA ALA A 127 -16.55 30.81 5.08
C ALA A 127 -16.74 29.47 5.82
N TYR A 128 -15.67 28.72 6.07
CA TYR A 128 -15.71 27.45 6.80
C TYR A 128 -15.45 27.61 8.31
N ASN A 129 -15.11 28.80 8.80
CA ASN A 129 -14.91 29.04 10.24
C ASN A 129 -13.89 28.10 10.92
N TYR A 130 -12.87 27.64 10.18
CA TYR A 130 -11.81 26.78 10.73
C TYR A 130 -11.00 27.48 11.84
N ASP A 131 -10.47 28.68 11.56
CA ASP A 131 -9.66 29.44 12.54
C ASP A 131 -10.50 30.00 13.71
N THR A 132 -11.82 30.07 13.55
CA THR A 132 -12.72 30.77 14.48
C THR A 132 -13.53 29.83 15.37
N HIS A 133 -13.63 28.53 15.03
CA HIS A 133 -14.48 27.59 15.78
C HIS A 133 -13.79 26.23 16.03
N PRO A 134 -13.60 25.80 17.31
CA PRO A 134 -12.84 24.58 17.64
C PRO A 134 -13.43 23.26 17.12
N ASN A 135 -14.74 23.20 16.87
CA ASN A 135 -15.39 22.00 16.31
C ASN A 135 -15.31 21.91 14.78
N VAL A 136 -14.65 22.85 14.11
CA VAL A 136 -14.28 22.72 12.70
C VAL A 136 -12.83 22.27 12.66
N VAL A 137 -12.59 21.00 12.33
CA VAL A 137 -11.26 20.40 12.31
C VAL A 137 -10.88 19.97 10.90
N THR A 138 -9.59 19.87 10.60
CA THR A 138 -9.10 19.20 9.39
C THR A 138 -9.19 17.68 9.51
N SER A 139 -9.17 16.97 8.39
CA SER A 139 -9.08 15.51 8.40
C SER A 139 -7.81 15.01 9.11
N LEU A 140 -6.70 15.74 9.01
CA LEU A 140 -5.46 15.36 9.70
C LEU A 140 -5.57 15.54 11.23
N GLU A 141 -6.21 16.61 11.69
CA GLU A 141 -6.56 16.80 13.11
C GLU A 141 -7.48 15.68 13.59
N PHE A 142 -8.50 15.35 12.79
CA PHE A 142 -9.43 14.27 13.12
C PHE A 142 -8.75 12.89 13.22
N GLU A 143 -7.77 12.61 12.36
CA GLU A 143 -6.91 11.42 12.48
C GLU A 143 -6.11 11.43 13.79
N ARG A 144 -5.67 12.60 14.28
CA ARG A 144 -5.03 12.71 15.59
C ARG A 144 -6.02 12.48 16.73
N ILE A 145 -7.24 13.03 16.66
CA ILE A 145 -8.33 12.80 17.63
C ILE A 145 -8.57 11.29 17.82
N LEU A 146 -8.72 10.55 16.73
CA LEU A 146 -8.97 9.10 16.76
C LEU A 146 -7.73 8.25 17.04
N SER A 147 -6.54 8.83 17.05
CA SER A 147 -5.31 8.08 17.26
C SER A 147 -5.11 7.69 18.73
N ALA A 148 -4.76 6.43 18.98
CA ALA A 148 -4.40 5.96 20.32
C ALA A 148 -3.19 6.69 20.93
N SER A 149 -2.28 7.21 20.09
CA SER A 149 -1.16 8.07 20.51
C SER A 149 -1.46 9.56 20.36
N GLY A 150 -2.72 9.91 20.08
CA GLY A 150 -3.20 11.27 19.91
C GLY A 150 -3.55 11.97 21.22
N PRO A 151 -3.99 13.24 21.13
CA PRO A 151 -4.30 14.08 22.29
C PRO A 151 -5.39 13.48 23.20
N TYR A 152 -6.35 12.75 22.61
CA TYR A 152 -7.49 12.17 23.31
C TYR A 152 -7.40 10.64 23.43
N GLN A 153 -6.22 10.06 23.17
CA GLN A 153 -5.94 8.62 23.34
C GLN A 153 -6.91 7.69 22.57
N GLY A 154 -7.47 8.17 21.47
CA GLY A 154 -8.43 7.44 20.64
C GLY A 154 -9.89 7.64 21.03
N HIS A 155 -10.20 8.42 22.07
CA HIS A 155 -11.58 8.79 22.38
C HIS A 155 -12.07 9.87 21.40
N LEU A 156 -13.24 9.63 20.79
CA LEU A 156 -13.87 10.55 19.85
C LEU A 156 -14.47 11.73 20.62
N LEU A 157 -13.71 12.83 20.76
CA LEU A 157 -14.11 14.00 21.53
C LEU A 157 -14.07 15.28 20.69
N ARG A 158 -15.03 16.17 20.93
CA ARG A 158 -15.06 17.53 20.38
C ARG A 158 -13.97 18.39 21.02
N PRO A 159 -13.15 19.13 20.25
CA PRO A 159 -12.15 20.02 20.82
C PRO A 159 -12.74 21.17 21.65
N TYR A 160 -13.98 21.57 21.39
CA TYR A 160 -14.65 22.68 22.09
C TYR A 160 -14.90 22.39 23.58
N ASP A 161 -15.47 21.23 23.90
CA ASP A 161 -15.97 20.92 25.26
C ASP A 161 -15.65 19.50 25.74
N LEU A 162 -14.87 18.74 24.97
CA LEU A 162 -14.49 17.35 25.24
C LEU A 162 -15.68 16.41 25.44
N GLN A 163 -16.82 16.73 24.82
CA GLN A 163 -17.96 15.82 24.74
C GLN A 163 -17.88 14.96 23.49
N GLU A 164 -18.52 13.79 23.53
CA GLU A 164 -18.64 12.91 22.38
C GLU A 164 -19.68 13.48 21.38
N PRO A 165 -19.33 13.68 20.10
CA PRO A 165 -20.26 14.12 19.08
C PRO A 165 -21.26 13.01 18.74
N LYS A 166 -22.52 13.38 18.50
CA LYS A 166 -23.59 12.50 17.99
C LYS A 166 -23.75 12.61 16.48
N LYS A 167 -23.25 13.68 15.89
CA LYS A 167 -23.41 13.98 14.47
C LYS A 167 -22.22 14.73 13.88
N ILE A 168 -21.59 14.16 12.85
CA ILE A 168 -20.39 14.70 12.19
C ILE A 168 -20.60 14.85 10.68
N ALA A 169 -20.16 15.98 10.13
CA ALA A 169 -20.11 16.20 8.68
C ALA A 169 -18.66 16.22 8.18
N TRP A 170 -18.39 15.57 7.04
CA TRP A 170 -17.16 15.72 6.28
C TRP A 170 -17.41 16.55 5.04
N ILE A 171 -16.57 17.55 4.79
CA ILE A 171 -16.65 18.39 3.59
C ILE A 171 -15.49 18.04 2.66
N GLN A 172 -15.81 17.58 1.45
CA GLN A 172 -14.83 17.17 0.46
C GLN A 172 -14.21 18.34 -0.31
N CYS A 173 -13.04 18.06 -0.89
CA CYS A 173 -12.35 18.96 -1.83
C CYS A 173 -11.93 20.30 -1.21
N VAL A 174 -11.60 20.32 0.08
CA VAL A 174 -11.07 21.53 0.73
C VAL A 174 -9.62 21.72 0.28
N GLY A 175 -9.32 22.80 -0.45
CA GLY A 175 -7.99 23.05 -1.01
C GLY A 175 -7.66 22.25 -2.29
N SER A 176 -8.67 21.68 -2.96
CA SER A 176 -8.51 20.93 -4.21
C SER A 176 -9.70 21.14 -5.11
N ARG A 177 -9.49 21.08 -6.44
CA ARG A 177 -10.54 21.42 -7.43
C ARG A 177 -11.10 22.84 -7.16
N ASP A 178 -10.24 23.75 -6.72
CA ASP A 178 -10.57 25.12 -6.35
C ASP A 178 -9.60 26.11 -7.00
N ILE A 179 -10.07 26.72 -8.09
CA ILE A 179 -9.34 27.76 -8.83
C ILE A 179 -9.63 29.18 -8.33
N HIS A 180 -10.59 29.35 -7.42
CA HIS A 180 -11.01 30.66 -6.94
C HIS A 180 -10.23 31.10 -5.71
N HIS A 181 -9.94 30.17 -4.79
CA HIS A 181 -9.32 30.51 -3.51
C HIS A 181 -7.84 30.14 -3.44
N CYS A 182 -7.42 28.99 -3.97
CA CYS A 182 -6.04 28.49 -3.80
C CYS A 182 -5.34 28.03 -5.08
N SER A 183 -5.93 28.28 -6.26
CA SER A 183 -5.42 27.87 -7.59
C SER A 183 -5.13 26.37 -7.78
N ASN A 184 -5.49 25.51 -6.82
CA ASN A 184 -5.31 24.06 -6.91
C ASN A 184 -6.45 23.46 -7.75
N SER A 185 -6.33 23.50 -9.09
CA SER A 185 -7.33 22.92 -10.00
C SER A 185 -7.37 21.39 -9.95
N TYR A 186 -6.27 20.75 -9.53
CA TYR A 186 -6.16 19.29 -9.46
C TYR A 186 -6.96 18.66 -8.32
N CYS A 187 -7.13 17.34 -8.41
CA CYS A 187 -7.73 16.53 -7.36
C CYS A 187 -6.66 15.82 -6.52
N SER A 188 -6.75 15.92 -5.19
CA SER A 188 -5.81 15.26 -4.28
C SER A 188 -5.89 13.73 -4.23
N ALA A 189 -6.79 13.10 -5.01
CA ALA A 189 -6.95 11.65 -5.21
C ALA A 189 -7.30 10.79 -3.97
N VAL A 190 -7.03 11.24 -2.75
CA VAL A 190 -7.17 10.45 -1.52
C VAL A 190 -8.32 10.88 -0.61
N CYS A 191 -8.80 12.12 -0.75
CA CYS A 191 -9.72 12.74 0.22
C CYS A 191 -11.07 12.05 0.35
N CYS A 192 -11.64 11.60 -0.77
CA CYS A 192 -12.84 10.78 -0.75
C CYS A 192 -12.67 9.52 0.13
N MET A 193 -11.52 8.85 0.03
CA MET A 193 -11.30 7.58 0.70
C MET A 193 -10.97 7.72 2.18
N TYR A 194 -10.10 8.67 2.56
CA TYR A 194 -9.83 8.86 3.98
C TYR A 194 -11.08 9.34 4.72
N ALA A 195 -11.96 10.13 4.10
CA ALA A 195 -13.18 10.59 4.77
C ALA A 195 -14.21 9.47 4.93
N ILE A 196 -14.36 8.58 3.94
CA ILE A 196 -15.18 7.37 4.11
C ILE A 196 -14.61 6.52 5.25
N LYS A 197 -13.28 6.34 5.28
CA LYS A 197 -12.60 5.58 6.34
C LYS A 197 -12.81 6.22 7.71
N GLU A 198 -12.60 7.52 7.84
CA GLU A 198 -12.81 8.30 9.06
C GLU A 198 -14.26 8.21 9.54
N ALA A 199 -15.25 8.36 8.66
CA ALA A 199 -16.66 8.24 9.03
C ALA A 199 -17.02 6.84 9.56
N VAL A 200 -16.50 5.78 8.92
CA VAL A 200 -16.71 4.40 9.38
C VAL A 200 -16.01 4.14 10.71
N ILE A 201 -14.73 4.54 10.84
CA ILE A 201 -13.97 4.35 12.09
C ILE A 201 -14.56 5.16 13.23
N ALA A 202 -15.02 6.39 12.98
CA ALA A 202 -15.65 7.23 14.00
C ALA A 202 -16.86 6.53 14.63
N LYS A 203 -17.67 5.81 13.84
CA LYS A 203 -18.79 5.01 14.35
C LYS A 203 -18.33 3.89 15.29
N SER A 204 -17.18 3.26 15.01
CA SER A 204 -16.60 2.23 15.89
C SER A 204 -15.99 2.78 17.19
N HIS A 205 -15.63 4.07 17.20
CA HIS A 205 -15.11 4.76 18.37
C HIS A 205 -16.21 5.46 19.21
N SER A 206 -17.45 5.45 18.72
CA SER A 206 -18.57 6.08 19.41
C SER A 206 -19.29 5.07 20.31
N HIS A 207 -19.57 5.48 21.56
CA HIS A 207 -20.34 4.69 22.53
C HIS A 207 -21.85 4.83 22.33
N ALA A 208 -22.27 5.88 21.63
CA ALA A 208 -23.65 6.10 21.20
C ALA A 208 -23.78 5.92 19.68
N GLY A 209 -25.00 5.82 19.15
CA GLY A 209 -25.19 5.86 17.70
C GLY A 209 -24.69 7.20 17.11
N LEU A 210 -23.78 7.14 16.14
CA LEU A 210 -23.20 8.31 15.46
C LEU A 210 -23.80 8.50 14.06
N ASP A 211 -24.36 9.68 13.78
CA ASP A 211 -24.76 10.09 12.43
C ASP A 211 -23.57 10.73 11.69
N THR A 212 -23.28 10.24 10.49
CA THR A 212 -22.12 10.66 9.71
C THR A 212 -22.57 11.03 8.30
N THR A 213 -22.22 12.24 7.86
CA THR A 213 -22.57 12.76 6.54
C THR A 213 -21.35 13.23 5.78
N ILE A 214 -21.20 12.83 4.53
CA ILE A 214 -20.12 13.25 3.64
C ILE A 214 -20.69 14.11 2.52
N PHE A 215 -20.31 15.38 2.48
CA PHE A 215 -20.67 16.35 1.44
C PHE A 215 -19.64 16.35 0.33
N PHE A 216 -20.04 16.06 -0.91
CA PHE A 216 -19.10 15.83 -2.02
C PHE A 216 -19.59 16.36 -3.38
N MET A 217 -18.68 16.46 -4.34
CA MET A 217 -19.00 16.77 -5.75
C MET A 217 -19.07 15.51 -6.62
N ASP A 218 -17.98 14.74 -6.65
CA ASP A 218 -17.87 13.44 -7.32
C ASP A 218 -17.15 12.48 -6.38
N MET A 219 -17.70 11.28 -6.17
CA MET A 219 -17.05 10.30 -5.29
C MET A 219 -15.99 9.51 -6.07
N ARG A 220 -14.71 9.69 -5.69
CA ARG A 220 -13.54 9.16 -6.41
C ARG A 220 -12.91 7.96 -5.69
N THR A 221 -13.55 6.80 -5.84
CA THR A 221 -13.17 5.51 -5.24
C THR A 221 -12.61 4.56 -6.31
N MET A 222 -11.48 4.93 -6.92
CA MET A 222 -10.87 4.28 -8.10
C MET A 222 -9.81 3.21 -7.79
N GLY A 223 -9.42 3.04 -6.52
CA GLY A 223 -8.50 2.00 -6.09
C GLY A 223 -9.16 0.62 -6.07
N LYS A 224 -8.33 -0.43 -6.00
CA LYS A 224 -8.80 -1.81 -5.82
C LYS A 224 -9.62 -1.89 -4.53
N ASP A 225 -10.81 -2.48 -4.61
CA ASP A 225 -11.80 -2.60 -3.53
C ASP A 225 -12.35 -1.28 -2.95
N PHE A 226 -11.97 -0.11 -3.49
CA PHE A 226 -12.44 1.18 -2.95
C PHE A 226 -13.93 1.41 -3.21
N GLU A 227 -14.45 0.99 -4.36
CA GLU A 227 -15.90 1.08 -4.65
C GLU A 227 -16.71 0.19 -3.71
N ARG A 228 -16.25 -1.04 -3.46
CA ARG A 228 -16.87 -1.95 -2.50
C ARG A 228 -16.86 -1.35 -1.09
N TYR A 229 -15.75 -0.74 -0.68
CA TYR A 229 -15.67 -0.05 0.62
C TYR A 229 -16.64 1.12 0.73
N TYR A 230 -16.80 1.90 -0.35
CA TYR A 230 -17.79 2.98 -0.43
C TYR A 230 -19.24 2.46 -0.31
N GLN A 231 -19.59 1.41 -1.05
CA GLN A 231 -20.90 0.77 -0.97
C GLN A 231 -21.16 0.24 0.45
N ARG A 232 -20.19 -0.46 1.03
CA ARG A 232 -20.27 -0.95 2.40
C ARG A 232 -20.48 0.17 3.42
N ALA A 233 -19.74 1.28 3.30
CA ALA A 233 -19.91 2.43 4.19
C ALA A 233 -21.35 2.99 4.12
N LYS A 234 -21.94 3.03 2.93
CA LYS A 234 -23.33 3.46 2.73
C LYS A 234 -24.33 2.44 3.28
N ASP A 235 -24.23 1.20 2.85
CA ASP A 235 -25.29 0.19 2.99
C ASP A 235 -25.22 -0.56 4.33
N GLU A 236 -24.02 -0.82 4.87
CA GLU A 236 -23.82 -1.54 6.13
C GLU A 236 -23.61 -0.60 7.33
N TYR A 237 -22.86 0.50 7.16
CA TYR A 237 -22.54 1.43 8.25
C TYR A 237 -23.47 2.67 8.30
N GLY A 238 -24.31 2.86 7.30
CA GLY A 238 -25.27 3.98 7.25
C GLY A 238 -24.62 5.35 7.12
N VAL A 239 -23.46 5.45 6.45
CA VAL A 239 -22.84 6.75 6.13
C VAL A 239 -23.67 7.44 5.06
N ARG A 240 -24.13 8.67 5.32
CA ARG A 240 -24.89 9.47 4.36
C ARG A 240 -23.93 10.18 3.40
N PHE A 241 -24.28 10.18 2.12
CA PHE A 241 -23.52 10.84 1.06
C PHE A 241 -24.41 11.89 0.40
N VAL A 242 -24.06 13.17 0.57
CA VAL A 242 -24.84 14.29 0.04
C VAL A 242 -24.02 14.97 -1.05
N ARG A 243 -24.55 14.99 -2.27
CA ARG A 243 -23.86 15.59 -3.41
C ARG A 243 -24.06 17.10 -3.45
N CYS A 244 -23.28 17.81 -2.64
CA CYS A 244 -23.24 19.25 -2.62
C CYS A 244 -21.82 19.74 -2.28
N ARG A 245 -21.35 20.76 -2.99
CA ARG A 245 -20.19 21.55 -2.54
C ARG A 245 -20.72 22.57 -1.53
N VAL A 246 -20.45 22.33 -0.25
CA VAL A 246 -20.83 23.25 0.83
C VAL A 246 -20.20 24.62 0.60
N HIS A 247 -20.99 25.68 0.77
CA HIS A 247 -20.53 27.06 0.60
C HIS A 247 -19.96 27.62 1.91
N SER A 248 -20.67 27.42 3.03
CA SER A 248 -20.32 27.98 4.34
C SER A 248 -20.76 27.07 5.48
N ILE A 249 -20.10 27.25 6.64
CA ILE A 249 -20.45 26.61 7.91
C ILE A 249 -20.79 27.73 8.90
N ASP A 250 -21.98 27.71 9.47
CA ASP A 250 -22.44 28.75 10.40
C ASP A 250 -22.48 28.18 11.84
N PRO A 251 -21.58 28.60 12.74
CA PRO A 251 -21.62 28.17 14.14
C PRO A 251 -22.80 28.77 14.90
N ASP A 252 -23.34 28.03 15.88
CA ASP A 252 -24.32 28.54 16.85
C ASP A 252 -23.70 28.80 18.24
N ASP A 253 -24.50 29.37 19.14
CA ASP A 253 -24.05 29.75 20.49
C ASP A 253 -23.73 28.53 21.39
N ASP A 254 -24.25 27.33 21.03
CA ASP A 254 -24.08 26.08 21.78
C ASP A 254 -22.89 25.25 21.28
N GLY A 255 -22.11 25.79 20.33
CA GLY A 255 -20.92 25.15 19.76
C GLY A 255 -21.22 24.14 18.64
N ASN A 256 -22.46 24.10 18.14
CA ASN A 256 -22.82 23.29 16.98
C ASN A 256 -22.63 24.08 15.68
N LEU A 257 -22.66 23.35 14.57
CA LEU A 257 -22.29 23.84 13.25
C LEU A 257 -23.42 23.58 12.27
N SER A 258 -24.00 24.65 11.73
CA SER A 258 -25.09 24.56 10.77
C SER A 258 -24.59 24.64 9.33
N ILE A 259 -25.09 23.76 8.47
CA ILE A 259 -24.76 23.71 7.05
C ILE A 259 -26.06 23.81 6.26
N SER A 260 -26.12 24.78 5.35
CA SER A 260 -27.20 24.87 4.36
C SER A 260 -26.72 24.30 3.02
N TYR A 261 -27.46 23.36 2.45
CA TYR A 261 -27.09 22.67 1.21
C TYR A 261 -28.31 22.38 0.34
N LEU A 262 -28.08 22.17 -0.96
CA LEU A 262 -29.12 21.69 -1.87
C LEU A 262 -29.12 20.16 -1.89
N SER A 263 -30.27 19.55 -1.68
CA SER A 263 -30.47 18.11 -1.86
C SER A 263 -30.41 17.73 -3.35
N ASP A 264 -30.32 16.44 -3.66
CA ASP A 264 -30.37 15.96 -5.05
C ASP A 264 -31.69 16.30 -5.77
N ASN A 265 -32.77 16.59 -5.03
CA ASN A 265 -34.05 17.03 -5.57
C ASN A 265 -34.14 18.56 -5.74
N GLY A 266 -33.05 19.29 -5.49
CA GLY A 266 -32.99 20.75 -5.59
C GLY A 266 -33.66 21.48 -4.43
N THR A 267 -33.99 20.80 -3.32
CA THR A 267 -34.55 21.45 -2.12
C THR A 267 -33.42 22.00 -1.25
N LEU A 268 -33.56 23.25 -0.81
CA LEU A 268 -32.65 23.84 0.18
C LEU A 268 -32.94 23.24 1.56
N GLU A 269 -31.94 22.56 2.12
CA GLU A 269 -31.98 21.97 3.45
C GLU A 269 -30.98 22.68 4.36
N LYS A 270 -31.28 22.70 5.66
CA LYS A 270 -30.39 23.20 6.70
C LYS A 270 -30.30 22.16 7.80
N GLU A 271 -29.08 21.74 8.11
CA GLU A 271 -28.80 20.66 9.06
C GLU A 271 -27.71 21.10 10.05
N THR A 272 -27.88 20.73 11.33
CA THR A 272 -26.92 21.03 12.40
C THR A 272 -26.09 19.78 12.73
N PHE A 273 -24.80 20.00 12.95
CA PHE A 273 -23.77 19.00 13.26
C PHE A 273 -23.01 19.39 14.52
N ASP A 274 -22.56 18.42 15.30
CA ASP A 274 -21.79 18.69 16.53
C ASP A 274 -20.31 18.98 16.21
N MET A 275 -19.83 18.51 15.05
CA MET A 275 -18.47 18.68 14.55
C MET A 275 -18.44 18.60 13.03
N VAL A 276 -17.52 19.35 12.40
CA VAL A 276 -17.27 19.32 10.95
C VAL A 276 -15.80 19.01 10.70
N VAL A 277 -15.55 18.06 9.80
CA VAL A 277 -14.22 17.65 9.33
C VAL A 277 -13.99 18.15 7.91
N LEU A 278 -13.02 19.03 7.74
CA LEU A 278 -12.57 19.54 6.45
C LEU A 278 -11.61 18.54 5.82
N SER A 279 -12.03 17.89 4.74
CA SER A 279 -11.18 16.95 4.00
C SER A 279 -10.17 17.73 3.15
N VAL A 280 -9.04 18.06 3.76
CA VAL A 280 -7.96 18.89 3.19
C VAL A 280 -7.16 18.13 2.11
N GLY A 281 -6.84 18.84 1.03
CA GLY A 281 -6.03 18.35 -0.08
C GLY A 281 -4.53 18.30 0.21
N PHE A 282 -3.78 17.65 -0.68
CA PHE A 282 -2.32 17.66 -0.70
C PHE A 282 -1.80 18.82 -1.55
N GLN A 283 -0.66 19.37 -1.17
CA GLN A 283 0.10 20.38 -1.89
C GLN A 283 1.61 20.21 -1.66
N THR A 284 2.43 20.82 -2.52
CA THR A 284 3.89 20.87 -2.32
C THR A 284 4.25 22.05 -1.41
N SER A 285 5.03 21.80 -0.37
CA SER A 285 5.49 22.86 0.55
C SER A 285 6.56 23.75 -0.08
N GLU A 286 6.64 25.01 0.35
CA GLU A 286 7.66 25.97 -0.15
C GLU A 286 9.09 25.46 0.04
N LYS A 287 9.39 24.77 1.16
CA LYS A 287 10.69 24.14 1.42
C LYS A 287 11.06 23.12 0.34
N VAL A 288 10.08 22.34 -0.13
CA VAL A 288 10.28 21.35 -1.20
C VAL A 288 10.48 22.04 -2.55
N LYS A 289 9.75 23.13 -2.84
CA LYS A 289 9.94 23.92 -4.07
C LYS A 289 11.34 24.54 -4.13
N GLU A 290 11.81 25.10 -3.01
CA GLU A 290 13.17 25.62 -2.89
C GLU A 290 14.23 24.53 -3.04
N LEU A 291 14.01 23.34 -2.47
CA LEU A 291 14.89 22.20 -2.66
C LEU A 291 14.92 21.75 -4.13
N ALA A 292 13.78 21.60 -4.78
CA ALA A 292 13.72 21.24 -6.20
C ALA A 292 14.50 22.23 -7.08
N LYS A 293 14.37 23.53 -6.80
CA LYS A 293 15.15 24.59 -7.46
C LYS A 293 16.65 24.44 -7.20
N ARG A 294 17.08 24.19 -5.95
CA ARG A 294 18.50 23.95 -5.62
C ARG A 294 19.06 22.72 -6.34
N LEU A 295 18.23 21.70 -6.54
CA LEU A 295 18.62 20.44 -7.19
C LEU A 295 18.51 20.48 -8.73
N ASN A 296 18.05 21.59 -9.31
CA ASN A 296 17.72 21.72 -10.75
C ASN A 296 16.71 20.66 -11.23
N ILE A 297 15.65 20.46 -10.45
CA ILE A 297 14.51 19.60 -10.81
C ILE A 297 13.37 20.47 -11.33
N GLU A 298 12.86 20.15 -12.52
CA GLU A 298 11.68 20.80 -13.08
C GLU A 298 10.42 20.36 -12.32
N LEU A 299 9.58 21.34 -11.98
CA LEU A 299 8.25 21.10 -11.44
C LEU A 299 7.20 21.28 -12.54
N GLY A 300 6.09 20.54 -12.42
CA GLY A 300 4.92 20.68 -13.26
C GLY A 300 4.09 21.93 -12.90
N PRO A 301 2.93 22.14 -13.56
CA PRO A 301 2.06 23.29 -13.31
C PRO A 301 1.57 23.43 -11.87
N HIS A 302 1.52 22.33 -11.13
CA HIS A 302 1.03 22.24 -9.75
C HIS A 302 2.14 22.00 -8.72
N ASP A 303 3.38 22.35 -9.04
CA ASP A 303 4.55 22.23 -8.17
C ASP A 303 4.91 20.79 -7.74
N PHE A 304 4.38 19.76 -8.41
CA PHE A 304 4.85 18.37 -8.29
C PHE A 304 6.04 18.11 -9.23
N ALA A 305 6.84 17.09 -8.95
CA ALA A 305 7.96 16.74 -9.82
C ALA A 305 7.49 16.39 -11.24
N LYS A 306 8.07 17.03 -12.26
CA LYS A 306 7.73 16.77 -13.65
C LYS A 306 8.28 15.41 -14.11
N THR A 307 7.39 14.52 -14.55
CA THR A 307 7.72 13.19 -15.09
C THR A 307 7.02 12.92 -16.43
N SER A 308 7.40 11.85 -17.12
CA SER A 308 6.74 11.37 -18.37
C SER A 308 5.92 10.10 -18.12
N SER A 309 5.06 9.68 -19.05
CA SER A 309 4.31 8.42 -18.84
C SER A 309 5.20 7.18 -19.00
N ILE A 310 6.27 7.26 -19.80
CA ILE A 310 7.22 6.15 -19.99
C ILE A 310 8.29 6.07 -18.89
N HIS A 311 8.63 7.21 -18.27
CA HIS A 311 9.54 7.26 -17.12
C HIS A 311 8.82 7.92 -15.92
N PRO A 312 7.86 7.22 -15.28
CA PRO A 312 6.98 7.81 -14.27
C PRO A 312 7.70 8.19 -12.97
N VAL A 313 8.88 7.61 -12.71
CA VAL A 313 9.70 7.83 -11.50
C VAL A 313 11.02 8.57 -11.76
N SER A 314 11.25 9.03 -12.99
CA SER A 314 12.46 9.79 -13.34
C SER A 314 12.16 11.28 -13.36
N THR A 315 13.06 12.08 -12.78
CA THR A 315 12.97 13.54 -12.84
C THR A 315 13.59 14.10 -14.13
N SER A 316 13.55 15.42 -14.30
CA SER A 316 14.24 16.12 -15.39
C SER A 316 15.76 16.04 -15.33
N ARG A 317 16.35 15.66 -14.18
CA ARG A 317 17.80 15.53 -14.00
C ARG A 317 18.20 14.04 -13.97
N PRO A 318 18.98 13.55 -14.95
CA PRO A 318 19.44 12.17 -14.97
C PRO A 318 20.14 11.76 -13.66
N GLY A 319 19.89 10.54 -13.18
CA GLY A 319 20.42 10.04 -11.91
C GLY A 319 19.63 10.48 -10.67
N ILE A 320 18.64 11.37 -10.81
CA ILE A 320 17.72 11.76 -9.75
C ILE A 320 16.30 11.27 -10.08
N PHE A 321 15.73 10.53 -9.14
CA PHE A 321 14.43 9.86 -9.24
C PHE A 321 13.44 10.45 -8.23
N VAL A 322 12.15 10.17 -8.41
CA VAL A 322 11.07 10.65 -7.54
C VAL A 322 10.07 9.53 -7.28
N CYS A 323 9.49 9.51 -6.07
CA CYS A 323 8.38 8.61 -5.74
C CYS A 323 7.44 9.22 -4.70
N GLY A 324 6.25 8.65 -4.58
CA GLY A 324 5.28 9.04 -3.56
C GLY A 324 4.64 10.39 -3.86
N ALA A 325 4.15 11.06 -2.83
CA ALA A 325 3.29 12.23 -3.00
C ALA A 325 3.96 13.46 -3.65
N PHE A 326 5.30 13.52 -3.70
CA PHE A 326 6.01 14.60 -4.41
C PHE A 326 5.93 14.45 -5.94
N GLN A 327 5.77 13.22 -6.45
CA GLN A 327 5.48 13.02 -7.88
C GLN A 327 4.05 13.45 -8.24
N GLY A 328 3.14 13.45 -7.26
CA GLY A 328 1.73 13.81 -7.42
C GLY A 328 0.85 13.16 -6.36
N PRO A 329 -0.39 13.66 -6.12
CA PRO A 329 -1.27 13.14 -5.07
C PRO A 329 -1.67 11.69 -5.28
N LYS A 330 -1.45 10.84 -4.27
CA LYS A 330 -1.72 9.40 -4.31
C LYS A 330 -1.77 8.78 -2.93
N ASP A 331 -2.25 7.54 -2.88
CA ASP A 331 -2.37 6.75 -1.67
C ASP A 331 -1.07 5.99 -1.31
N ILE A 332 -1.10 5.29 -0.18
CA ILE A 332 0.02 4.49 0.35
C ILE A 332 0.43 3.37 -0.63
N PRO A 333 -0.50 2.50 -1.10
CA PRO A 333 -0.15 1.44 -2.06
C PRO A 333 0.63 1.95 -3.28
N GLN A 334 0.14 3.04 -3.89
CA GLN A 334 0.78 3.62 -5.07
C GLN A 334 2.14 4.24 -4.73
N SER A 335 2.27 4.87 -3.56
CA SER A 335 3.56 5.42 -3.09
C SER A 335 4.61 4.33 -2.85
N VAL A 336 4.22 3.21 -2.23
CA VAL A 336 5.11 2.05 -1.99
C VAL A 336 5.52 1.38 -3.30
N MET A 337 4.57 1.25 -4.24
CA MET A 337 4.84 0.78 -5.59
C MET A 337 5.85 1.69 -6.31
N GLU A 338 5.66 3.00 -6.32
CA GLU A 338 6.60 3.95 -6.94
C GLU A 338 7.97 3.95 -6.28
N ALA A 339 8.05 3.77 -4.95
CA ALA A 339 9.33 3.64 -4.27
C ALA A 339 10.10 2.40 -4.77
N SER A 340 9.41 1.29 -4.99
CA SER A 340 9.99 0.08 -5.59
C SER A 340 10.38 0.31 -7.05
N ALA A 341 9.56 1.02 -7.82
CA ALA A 341 9.86 1.37 -9.21
C ALA A 341 11.11 2.27 -9.33
N ALA A 342 11.23 3.28 -8.46
CA ALA A 342 12.42 4.14 -8.37
C ALA A 342 13.66 3.32 -8.00
N ALA A 343 13.54 2.38 -7.05
CA ALA A 343 14.61 1.46 -6.71
C ALA A 343 15.02 0.58 -7.91
N SER A 344 14.06 0.16 -8.76
CA SER A 344 14.36 -0.57 -10.00
C SER A 344 15.16 0.29 -10.97
N ALA A 345 14.72 1.52 -11.22
CA ALA A 345 15.38 2.43 -12.15
C ALA A 345 16.81 2.75 -11.70
N ILE A 346 17.05 2.86 -10.39
CA ILE A 346 18.39 2.98 -9.82
C ILE A 346 19.19 1.68 -10.00
N GLY A 347 18.57 0.53 -9.76
CA GLY A 347 19.21 -0.77 -9.91
C GLY A 347 19.71 -1.04 -11.32
N MET A 348 19.00 -0.51 -12.33
CA MET A 348 19.41 -0.49 -13.74
C MET A 348 20.56 0.50 -13.95
N ALA A 349 20.44 1.73 -13.45
CA ALA A 349 21.46 2.77 -13.63
C ALA A 349 22.80 2.47 -12.93
N LEU A 350 22.78 1.65 -11.88
CA LEU A 350 23.95 1.30 -11.07
C LEU A 350 24.33 -0.20 -11.18
N SER A 351 23.83 -0.90 -12.20
CA SER A 351 24.03 -2.35 -12.35
C SER A 351 25.52 -2.74 -12.44
N ASP A 352 26.32 -1.99 -13.20
CA ASP A 352 27.76 -2.23 -13.42
C ASP A 352 28.62 -2.10 -12.15
N VAL A 353 28.15 -1.34 -11.15
CA VAL A 353 28.88 -1.07 -9.90
C VAL A 353 28.23 -1.72 -8.68
N ARG A 354 27.26 -2.63 -8.90
CA ARG A 354 26.56 -3.35 -7.83
C ARG A 354 27.56 -4.07 -6.92
N GLY A 355 27.38 -3.94 -5.60
CA GLY A 355 28.22 -4.61 -4.60
C GLY A 355 29.48 -3.85 -4.18
N THR A 356 29.95 -2.87 -4.96
CA THR A 356 31.25 -2.19 -4.75
C THR A 356 31.37 -1.41 -3.43
N MET A 357 30.24 -0.93 -2.88
CA MET A 357 30.19 -0.18 -1.61
C MET A 357 29.31 -0.86 -0.55
N THR A 358 29.04 -2.16 -0.69
CA THR A 358 28.20 -2.88 0.27
C THR A 358 28.92 -3.12 1.61
N LYS A 359 28.18 -3.02 2.71
CA LYS A 359 28.66 -3.37 4.07
C LYS A 359 27.85 -4.56 4.56
N THR A 360 28.53 -5.60 5.04
CA THR A 360 27.87 -6.76 5.65
C THR A 360 27.65 -6.48 7.13
N LYS A 361 26.42 -6.65 7.63
CA LYS A 361 26.10 -6.59 9.06
C LYS A 361 26.83 -7.75 9.75
N GLU A 362 27.60 -7.45 10.80
CA GLU A 362 28.15 -8.50 11.65
C GLU A 362 27.03 -9.09 12.51
N ILE A 363 26.73 -10.37 12.29
CA ILE A 363 25.74 -11.11 13.08
C ILE A 363 26.49 -11.80 14.24
N PRO A 364 26.06 -11.61 15.50
CA PRO A 364 26.65 -12.33 16.63
C PRO A 364 26.55 -13.85 16.42
N GLN A 365 27.61 -14.59 16.82
CA GLN A 365 27.56 -16.05 16.83
C GLN A 365 26.43 -16.53 17.76
N PRO A 366 25.51 -17.38 17.29
CA PRO A 366 24.46 -17.92 18.12
C PRO A 366 25.04 -18.68 19.32
N ARG A 367 24.60 -18.31 20.52
CA ARG A 367 24.96 -18.99 21.76
C ARG A 367 24.44 -20.42 21.71
N ASP A 368 25.32 -21.40 21.91
CA ASP A 368 24.89 -22.77 22.14
C ASP A 368 24.24 -22.87 23.52
N ILE A 369 22.99 -23.29 23.53
CA ILE A 369 22.14 -23.44 24.71
C ILE A 369 21.86 -24.91 25.03
N SER A 370 22.54 -25.84 24.33
CA SER A 370 22.39 -27.27 24.52
C SER A 370 22.72 -27.66 25.95
N GLY A 371 21.81 -28.37 26.62
CA GLY A 371 21.98 -28.80 28.01
C GLY A 371 21.66 -27.74 29.07
N GLU A 372 21.25 -26.52 28.69
CA GLU A 372 20.74 -25.53 29.64
C GLU A 372 19.24 -25.75 29.94
N PRO A 373 18.78 -25.54 31.18
CA PRO A 373 17.34 -25.52 31.47
C PRO A 373 16.67 -24.33 30.77
N PRO A 374 15.38 -24.42 30.40
CA PRO A 374 14.65 -23.29 29.82
C PRO A 374 14.65 -22.08 30.76
N ARG A 375 14.93 -20.90 30.20
CA ARG A 375 14.93 -19.58 30.85
C ARG A 375 14.18 -18.63 29.93
N ILE A 376 12.90 -18.42 30.22
CA ILE A 376 11.94 -17.77 29.33
C ILE A 376 11.74 -16.32 29.76
N GLY A 377 11.85 -15.38 28.82
CA GLY A 377 11.38 -14.00 28.99
C GLY A 377 10.02 -13.81 28.35
N VAL A 378 9.04 -13.28 29.10
CA VAL A 378 7.68 -13.02 28.60
C VAL A 378 7.44 -11.51 28.49
N PHE A 379 7.01 -11.04 27.32
CA PHE A 379 6.75 -9.62 27.06
C PHE A 379 5.30 -9.42 26.61
N VAL A 380 4.49 -8.76 27.44
CA VAL A 380 3.05 -8.54 27.18
C VAL A 380 2.81 -7.14 26.62
N CYS A 381 2.13 -7.04 25.48
CA CYS A 381 1.93 -5.78 24.76
C CYS A 381 0.56 -5.17 25.08
N HIS A 382 0.50 -3.85 25.29
CA HIS A 382 -0.77 -3.11 25.36
C HIS A 382 -1.32 -2.75 23.97
N CYS A 383 -0.44 -2.53 23.00
CA CYS A 383 -0.79 -2.07 21.65
C CYS A 383 -1.68 -0.80 21.66
N GLY A 384 -1.39 0.14 22.57
CA GLY A 384 -2.28 1.24 22.91
C GLY A 384 -3.57 0.71 23.56
N ILE A 385 -4.73 1.10 23.01
CA ILE A 385 -6.03 0.59 23.46
C ILE A 385 -6.46 -0.70 22.75
N ASN A 386 -5.70 -1.17 21.76
CA ASN A 386 -6.11 -2.35 20.98
C ASN A 386 -6.12 -3.64 21.79
N ILE A 387 -5.18 -3.80 22.73
CA ILE A 387 -5.17 -4.91 23.69
C ILE A 387 -5.56 -4.37 25.06
N GLY A 388 -4.85 -3.34 25.54
CA GLY A 388 -5.06 -2.78 26.88
C GLY A 388 -6.41 -2.07 27.09
N GLY A 389 -7.21 -1.87 26.05
CA GLY A 389 -8.58 -1.36 26.17
C GLY A 389 -9.61 -2.42 26.57
N ILE A 390 -9.28 -3.70 26.44
CA ILE A 390 -10.16 -4.85 26.77
C ILE A 390 -9.46 -5.80 27.75
N VAL A 391 -8.23 -6.21 27.46
CA VAL A 391 -7.46 -7.15 28.30
C VAL A 391 -6.72 -6.41 29.41
N ASP A 392 -6.81 -6.88 30.65
CA ASP A 392 -5.98 -6.41 31.77
C ASP A 392 -4.55 -6.94 31.61
N VAL A 393 -3.75 -6.21 30.84
CA VAL A 393 -2.35 -6.52 30.54
C VAL A 393 -1.48 -6.67 31.81
N PRO A 394 -1.58 -5.78 32.82
CA PRO A 394 -0.92 -5.99 34.11
C PRO A 394 -1.24 -7.34 34.77
N ALA A 395 -2.51 -7.77 34.75
CA ALA A 395 -2.90 -9.07 35.30
C ALA A 395 -2.30 -10.25 34.52
N VAL A 396 -2.26 -10.17 33.18
CA VAL A 396 -1.62 -11.19 32.33
C VAL A 396 -0.11 -11.27 32.59
N ARG A 397 0.56 -10.11 32.74
CA ARG A 397 1.98 -10.03 33.10
C ARG A 397 2.26 -10.69 34.45
N ASP A 398 1.48 -10.35 35.47
CA ASP A 398 1.70 -10.89 36.81
C ASP A 398 1.42 -12.39 36.86
N TYR A 399 0.43 -12.85 36.11
CA TYR A 399 0.18 -14.27 35.90
C TYR A 399 1.36 -14.99 35.22
N ALA A 400 1.89 -14.43 34.13
CA ALA A 400 3.00 -15.02 33.39
C ALA A 400 4.24 -15.27 34.28
N ARG A 401 4.47 -14.41 35.28
CA ARG A 401 5.57 -14.56 36.25
C ARG A 401 5.44 -15.83 37.10
N SER A 402 4.23 -16.37 37.27
CA SER A 402 3.99 -17.58 38.05
C SER A 402 4.25 -18.88 37.26
N LEU A 403 4.44 -18.79 35.95
CA LEU A 403 4.57 -19.95 35.07
C LEU A 403 5.96 -20.61 35.18
N PRO A 404 6.06 -21.94 34.98
CA PRO A 404 7.34 -22.64 34.99
C PRO A 404 8.35 -22.06 33.98
N TYR A 405 9.62 -22.03 34.38
CA TYR A 405 10.75 -21.56 33.56
C TYR A 405 10.76 -20.06 33.18
N VAL A 406 9.76 -19.28 33.61
CA VAL A 406 9.72 -17.84 33.35
C VAL A 406 10.64 -17.10 34.33
N GLU A 407 11.66 -16.43 33.77
CA GLU A 407 12.74 -15.77 34.52
C GLU A 407 12.61 -14.24 34.49
N TYR A 408 11.95 -13.71 33.47
CA TYR A 408 11.72 -12.29 33.30
C TYR A 408 10.36 -12.03 32.68
N VAL A 409 9.64 -11.03 33.18
CA VAL A 409 8.39 -10.57 32.59
C VAL A 409 8.35 -9.06 32.54
N ALA A 410 7.94 -8.50 31.42
CA ALA A 410 7.65 -7.08 31.25
C ALA A 410 6.34 -6.87 30.49
N ASP A 411 5.68 -5.75 30.74
CA ASP A 411 4.62 -5.23 29.88
C ASP A 411 5.05 -3.90 29.26
N ASN A 412 4.74 -3.70 27.98
CA ASN A 412 5.17 -2.52 27.22
C ASN A 412 4.02 -1.97 26.38
N LEU A 413 3.99 -0.64 26.19
CA LEU A 413 2.93 -0.01 25.41
C LEU A 413 2.91 -0.54 23.96
N TYR A 414 4.08 -0.71 23.35
CA TYR A 414 4.25 -1.28 22.02
C TYR A 414 5.48 -2.19 21.98
N THR A 415 5.31 -3.50 22.13
CA THR A 415 6.46 -4.43 22.17
C THR A 415 7.26 -4.46 20.85
N CYS A 416 6.66 -4.10 19.71
CA CYS A 416 7.36 -4.02 18.42
C CYS A 416 8.23 -2.76 18.25
N SER A 417 8.21 -1.82 19.20
CA SER A 417 9.01 -0.61 19.14
C SER A 417 10.51 -0.92 19.30
N GLN A 418 11.37 -0.07 18.73
CA GLN A 418 12.82 -0.29 18.72
C GLN A 418 13.42 -0.30 20.13
N ASP A 419 12.94 0.56 21.02
CA ASP A 419 13.30 0.59 22.44
C ASP A 419 12.95 -0.70 23.15
N THR A 420 11.77 -1.26 22.88
CA THR A 420 11.40 -2.55 23.48
C THR A 420 12.26 -3.68 22.92
N GLN A 421 12.67 -3.64 21.65
CA GLN A 421 13.62 -4.61 21.09
C GLN A 421 14.99 -4.53 21.76
N LEU A 422 15.48 -3.33 22.07
CA LEU A 422 16.70 -3.15 22.87
C LEU A 422 16.52 -3.70 24.30
N LEU A 423 15.39 -3.43 24.95
CA LEU A 423 15.07 -4.00 26.26
C LEU A 423 15.01 -5.53 26.24
N ILE A 424 14.47 -6.13 25.18
CA ILE A 424 14.48 -7.59 24.99
C ILE A 424 15.92 -8.10 24.91
N LYS A 425 16.78 -7.46 24.12
CA LYS A 425 18.20 -7.81 24.01
C LYS A 425 18.94 -7.69 25.35
N GLU A 426 18.77 -6.58 26.05
CA GLU A 426 19.33 -6.37 27.39
C GLU A 426 18.82 -7.42 28.38
N ALA A 427 17.53 -7.76 28.34
CA ALA A 427 16.95 -8.79 29.19
C ALA A 427 17.53 -10.17 28.88
N ILE A 428 17.72 -10.51 27.60
CA ILE A 428 18.36 -11.76 27.16
C ILE A 428 19.75 -11.89 27.79
N GLU A 429 20.55 -10.84 27.72
CA GLU A 429 21.91 -10.82 28.29
C GLU A 429 21.88 -10.86 29.82
N LYS A 430 21.15 -9.94 30.46
CA LYS A 430 21.14 -9.75 31.92
C LYS A 430 20.54 -10.92 32.68
N HIS A 431 19.45 -11.50 32.17
CA HIS A 431 18.75 -12.61 32.82
C HIS A 431 19.17 -13.98 32.25
N ARG A 432 20.12 -14.00 31.31
CA ARG A 432 20.60 -15.18 30.59
C ARG A 432 19.44 -15.98 29.99
N LEU A 433 18.52 -15.28 29.35
CA LEU A 433 17.37 -15.92 28.71
C LEU A 433 17.86 -16.80 27.55
N ASN A 434 17.16 -17.90 27.32
CA ASN A 434 17.39 -18.76 26.16
C ASN A 434 16.11 -19.00 25.36
N ARG A 435 14.97 -18.46 25.78
CA ARG A 435 13.71 -18.44 25.04
C ARG A 435 13.00 -17.11 25.26
N VAL A 436 12.22 -16.67 24.28
CA VAL A 436 11.42 -15.45 24.38
C VAL A 436 9.99 -15.73 23.94
N VAL A 437 9.03 -15.26 24.73
CA VAL A 437 7.60 -15.26 24.40
C VAL A 437 7.11 -13.82 24.32
N VAL A 438 6.46 -13.45 23.22
CA VAL A 438 5.78 -12.16 23.09
C VAL A 438 4.27 -12.38 23.02
N ALA A 439 3.54 -11.79 23.96
CA ALA A 439 2.08 -11.79 23.98
C ALA A 439 1.56 -10.49 23.38
N ALA A 440 1.16 -10.51 22.11
CA ALA A 440 0.80 -9.31 21.36
C ALA A 440 -0.15 -9.60 20.19
N CYS A 441 0.25 -9.22 18.97
CA CYS A 441 -0.51 -9.37 17.74
C CYS A 441 -0.28 -10.72 17.04
N THR A 442 -0.70 -10.83 15.78
CA THR A 442 -0.50 -12.05 14.99
C THR A 442 0.98 -12.29 14.63
N PRO A 443 1.48 -13.54 14.71
CA PRO A 443 2.82 -13.90 14.25
C PRO A 443 3.05 -13.59 12.77
N ARG A 444 1.98 -13.61 11.96
CA ARG A 444 2.05 -13.28 10.51
C ARG A 444 2.64 -11.90 10.22
N THR A 445 2.57 -10.97 11.17
CA THR A 445 3.03 -9.59 10.97
C THR A 445 4.40 -9.33 11.60
N HIS A 446 4.59 -9.71 12.87
CA HIS A 446 5.75 -9.25 13.66
C HIS A 446 6.66 -10.37 14.18
N GLU A 447 6.37 -11.65 13.91
CA GLU A 447 7.31 -12.73 14.28
C GLU A 447 8.71 -12.53 13.66
N PRO A 448 8.86 -12.20 12.37
CA PRO A 448 10.19 -11.96 11.79
C PRO A 448 10.98 -10.85 12.48
N LEU A 449 10.30 -9.81 12.99
CA LEU A 449 10.92 -8.70 13.71
C LEU A 449 11.54 -9.17 15.03
N PHE A 450 10.81 -9.95 15.82
CA PHE A 450 11.32 -10.47 17.08
C PHE A 450 12.37 -11.56 16.86
N GLN A 451 12.23 -12.36 15.81
CA GLN A 451 13.26 -13.29 15.36
C GLN A 451 14.59 -12.56 15.05
N GLU A 452 14.53 -11.42 14.35
CA GLU A 452 15.71 -10.57 14.13
C GLU A 452 16.28 -10.01 15.43
N THR A 453 15.42 -9.61 16.38
CA THR A 453 15.85 -9.17 17.72
C THR A 453 16.63 -10.26 18.46
N LEU A 454 16.21 -11.53 18.37
CA LEU A 454 16.92 -12.66 18.96
C LEU A 454 18.28 -12.88 18.30
N ILE A 455 18.34 -12.82 16.97
CA ILE A 455 19.60 -12.92 16.21
C ILE A 455 20.59 -11.85 16.66
N ASP A 456 20.12 -10.60 16.78
CA ASP A 456 20.94 -9.47 17.22
C ASP A 456 21.38 -9.57 18.69
N ALA A 457 20.68 -10.37 19.50
CA ALA A 457 21.05 -10.74 20.87
C ALA A 457 21.90 -12.03 20.96
N GLY A 458 22.26 -12.64 19.82
CA GLY A 458 23.03 -13.88 19.78
C GLY A 458 22.25 -15.14 20.17
N LEU A 459 20.92 -15.13 20.06
CA LEU A 459 20.07 -16.31 20.19
C LEU A 459 19.58 -16.80 18.83
N ASN A 460 19.33 -18.11 18.74
CA ASN A 460 18.72 -18.69 17.56
C ASN A 460 17.26 -18.20 17.41
N LYS A 461 16.87 -17.77 16.21
CA LYS A 461 15.55 -17.20 15.94
C LYS A 461 14.37 -18.14 16.24
N TYR A 462 14.59 -19.46 16.18
CA TYR A 462 13.56 -20.47 16.44
C TYR A 462 13.28 -20.71 17.93
N LEU A 463 13.95 -19.97 18.82
CA LEU A 463 13.75 -19.97 20.26
C LEU A 463 12.71 -18.92 20.70
N PHE A 464 11.88 -18.49 19.76
CA PHE A 464 10.84 -17.48 19.92
C PHE A 464 9.45 -18.12 19.73
N GLU A 465 8.49 -17.70 20.55
CA GLU A 465 7.07 -18.05 20.40
C GLU A 465 6.20 -16.79 20.58
N MET A 466 5.05 -16.74 19.88
CA MET A 466 4.12 -15.62 19.97
C MET A 466 2.75 -16.06 20.48
N ALA A 467 2.26 -15.41 21.53
CA ALA A 467 0.87 -15.53 21.99
C ALA A 467 0.04 -14.40 21.39
N ASN A 468 -0.96 -14.74 20.57
CA ASN A 468 -1.78 -13.75 19.87
C ASN A 468 -2.98 -13.33 20.72
N ILE A 469 -2.77 -12.38 21.62
CA ILE A 469 -3.79 -11.84 22.54
C ILE A 469 -4.52 -10.60 21.97
N ARG A 470 -4.34 -10.30 20.67
CA ARG A 470 -5.04 -9.20 19.99
C ARG A 470 -6.07 -9.70 18.99
N ASN A 471 -5.58 -10.29 17.90
CA ASN A 471 -6.42 -10.68 16.77
C ASN A 471 -7.32 -11.88 17.12
N GLN A 472 -6.91 -12.71 18.07
CA GLN A 472 -7.66 -13.89 18.51
C GLN A 472 -8.31 -13.70 19.89
N ASP A 473 -8.25 -12.50 20.46
CA ASP A 473 -8.70 -12.23 21.83
C ASP A 473 -9.27 -10.81 21.93
N SER A 474 -8.48 -9.79 22.27
CA SER A 474 -8.98 -8.44 22.55
C SER A 474 -9.87 -7.79 21.47
N TRP A 475 -9.66 -8.11 20.18
CA TRP A 475 -10.49 -7.56 19.08
C TRP A 475 -11.80 -8.31 18.82
N VAL A 476 -11.98 -9.47 19.43
CA VAL A 476 -13.13 -10.36 19.18
C VAL A 476 -13.94 -10.64 20.44
N HIS A 477 -13.58 -10.03 21.56
CA HIS A 477 -14.23 -10.19 22.86
C HIS A 477 -14.65 -8.84 23.41
N ASP A 478 -15.91 -8.76 23.83
CA ASP A 478 -16.49 -7.56 24.44
C ASP A 478 -16.42 -7.59 25.97
N ASP A 479 -16.21 -8.77 26.57
CA ASP A 479 -16.08 -8.97 28.02
C ASP A 479 -14.59 -8.90 28.45
N PRO A 480 -14.18 -7.87 29.20
CA PRO A 480 -12.80 -7.71 29.67
C PRO A 480 -12.31 -8.84 30.59
N GLU A 481 -13.18 -9.42 31.43
CA GLU A 481 -12.79 -10.48 32.36
C GLU A 481 -12.52 -11.78 31.61
N GLU A 482 -13.43 -12.19 30.72
CA GLU A 482 -13.24 -13.39 29.89
C GLU A 482 -12.04 -13.26 28.94
N ALA A 483 -11.87 -12.08 28.33
CA ALA A 483 -10.71 -11.80 27.48
C ALA A 483 -9.40 -11.87 28.28
N THR A 484 -9.38 -11.36 29.50
CA THR A 484 -8.19 -11.42 30.36
C THR A 484 -7.82 -12.85 30.75
N GLU A 485 -8.79 -13.69 31.09
CA GLU A 485 -8.52 -15.11 31.39
C GLU A 485 -8.05 -15.87 30.16
N LYS A 486 -8.66 -15.64 29.00
CA LYS A 486 -8.19 -16.22 27.74
C LYS A 486 -6.77 -15.78 27.40
N ALA A 487 -6.41 -14.52 27.61
CA ALA A 487 -5.06 -14.02 27.39
C ALA A 487 -4.04 -14.77 28.28
N LYS A 488 -4.38 -15.03 29.55
CA LYS A 488 -3.55 -15.83 30.47
C LYS A 488 -3.34 -17.26 29.95
N ASP A 489 -4.40 -17.90 29.48
CA ASP A 489 -4.33 -19.25 28.91
C ASP A 489 -3.44 -19.29 27.65
N LEU A 490 -3.62 -18.34 26.73
CA LEU A 490 -2.78 -18.24 25.52
C LEU A 490 -1.30 -18.03 25.86
N VAL A 491 -0.99 -17.21 26.87
CA VAL A 491 0.38 -17.02 27.35
C VAL A 491 0.93 -18.30 27.97
N ARG A 492 0.12 -19.01 28.77
CA ARG A 492 0.51 -20.30 29.37
C ARG A 492 0.85 -21.34 28.31
N MET A 493 0.03 -21.46 27.27
CA MET A 493 0.27 -22.36 26.14
C MET A 493 1.56 -22.01 25.39
N ALA A 494 1.79 -20.73 25.11
CA ALA A 494 3.01 -20.28 24.44
C ALA A 494 4.27 -20.54 25.28
N VAL A 495 4.21 -20.31 26.59
CA VAL A 495 5.31 -20.62 27.52
C VAL A 495 5.60 -22.13 27.57
N ALA A 496 4.55 -22.96 27.61
CA ALA A 496 4.70 -24.42 27.61
C ALA A 496 5.38 -24.93 26.34
N LYS A 497 5.00 -24.41 25.16
CA LYS A 497 5.68 -24.71 23.89
C LYS A 497 7.11 -24.18 23.88
N ALA A 498 7.32 -22.93 24.29
CA ALA A 498 8.62 -22.28 24.29
C ALA A 498 9.67 -23.05 25.10
N ALA A 499 9.26 -23.66 26.22
CA ALA A 499 10.12 -24.51 27.04
C ALA A 499 10.71 -25.71 26.28
N LEU A 500 10.04 -26.17 25.22
CA LEU A 500 10.41 -27.32 24.41
C LEU A 500 10.99 -26.94 23.03
N LEU A 501 11.08 -25.65 22.70
CA LEU A 501 11.72 -25.20 21.46
C LEU A 501 13.20 -25.56 21.46
N GLU A 502 13.73 -25.86 20.27
CA GLU A 502 15.13 -26.17 20.04
C GLU A 502 15.70 -25.26 18.95
N PRO A 503 17.01 -24.97 18.95
CA PRO A 503 17.61 -24.14 17.91
C PRO A 503 17.58 -24.90 16.58
N LEU A 504 16.98 -24.30 15.55
CA LEU A 504 16.94 -24.88 14.20
C LEU A 504 17.95 -24.20 13.28
N LYS A 505 18.35 -24.90 12.22
CA LYS A 505 19.22 -24.37 11.18
C LYS A 505 18.43 -24.20 9.91
N ASP A 506 18.60 -23.04 9.28
CA ASP A 506 18.09 -22.83 7.94
C ASP A 506 18.87 -23.67 6.93
N SER A 507 18.18 -24.05 5.86
CA SER A 507 18.83 -24.68 4.72
C SER A 507 19.13 -23.61 3.68
N GLU A 508 20.37 -23.55 3.22
CA GLU A 508 20.76 -22.67 2.12
C GLU A 508 20.42 -23.35 0.80
N ILE A 509 19.82 -22.60 -0.11
CA ILE A 509 19.51 -23.05 -1.45
C ILE A 509 20.06 -22.04 -2.44
N GLU A 510 20.74 -22.53 -3.48
CA GLU A 510 21.20 -21.71 -4.58
C GLU A 510 20.02 -21.11 -5.34
N VAL A 511 20.12 -19.84 -5.74
CA VAL A 511 19.09 -19.17 -6.54
C VAL A 511 19.48 -19.26 -8.01
N LYS A 512 18.59 -19.76 -8.86
CA LYS A 512 18.73 -19.70 -10.31
C LYS A 512 18.62 -18.25 -10.77
N GLU A 513 19.68 -17.72 -11.36
CA GLU A 513 19.81 -16.31 -11.79
C GLU A 513 19.05 -16.01 -13.10
N GLY A 514 17.75 -16.29 -13.14
CA GLY A 514 16.87 -16.03 -14.29
C GLY A 514 15.44 -15.72 -13.87
N ALA A 515 14.69 -15.06 -14.74
CA ALA A 515 13.31 -14.67 -14.49
C ALA A 515 12.36 -15.11 -15.61
N LEU A 516 11.14 -15.52 -15.24
CA LEU A 516 10.04 -15.72 -16.17
C LEU A 516 9.07 -14.54 -16.08
N VAL A 517 8.77 -13.89 -17.20
CA VAL A 517 7.73 -12.85 -17.29
C VAL A 517 6.61 -13.37 -18.17
N ILE A 518 5.37 -13.34 -17.64
CA ILE A 518 4.20 -13.93 -18.27
C ILE A 518 3.27 -12.81 -18.76
N GLY A 519 3.29 -12.56 -20.06
CA GLY A 519 2.52 -11.52 -20.74
C GLY A 519 3.41 -10.38 -21.27
N GLY A 520 3.39 -10.18 -22.58
CA GLY A 520 4.15 -9.19 -23.34
C GLY A 520 3.48 -7.83 -23.47
N GLY A 521 2.52 -7.48 -22.59
CA GLY A 521 1.96 -6.12 -22.52
C GLY A 521 2.96 -5.10 -21.96
N ILE A 522 2.59 -3.81 -21.95
CA ILE A 522 3.46 -2.73 -21.42
C ILE A 522 4.04 -3.05 -20.03
N ALA A 523 3.22 -3.56 -19.10
CA ALA A 523 3.69 -3.87 -17.75
C ALA A 523 4.74 -5.00 -17.71
N GLY A 524 4.52 -6.06 -18.50
CA GLY A 524 5.46 -7.19 -18.59
C GLY A 524 6.74 -6.81 -19.31
N MET A 525 6.66 -6.05 -20.41
CA MET A 525 7.84 -5.52 -21.08
C MET A 525 8.64 -4.58 -20.17
N SER A 526 7.98 -3.72 -19.38
CA SER A 526 8.68 -2.90 -18.38
C SER A 526 9.40 -3.75 -17.32
N ALA A 527 8.77 -4.81 -16.82
CA ALA A 527 9.42 -5.73 -15.88
C ALA A 527 10.61 -6.46 -16.51
N ALA A 528 10.45 -6.95 -17.74
CA ALA A 528 11.50 -7.66 -18.49
C ALA A 528 12.71 -6.77 -18.78
N LEU A 529 12.49 -5.54 -19.28
CA LEU A 529 13.56 -4.56 -19.51
C LEU A 529 14.29 -4.24 -18.20
N SER A 530 13.54 -3.97 -17.12
CA SER A 530 14.14 -3.65 -15.83
C SER A 530 15.00 -4.77 -15.25
N LEU A 531 14.57 -6.03 -15.40
CA LEU A 531 15.37 -7.20 -14.98
C LEU A 531 16.60 -7.39 -15.87
N ALA A 532 16.44 -7.27 -17.19
CA ALA A 532 17.51 -7.46 -18.16
C ALA A 532 18.61 -6.40 -18.06
N GLU A 533 18.24 -5.11 -17.98
CA GLU A 533 19.19 -4.00 -17.79
C GLU A 533 19.88 -4.04 -16.41
N SER A 534 19.28 -4.76 -15.47
CA SER A 534 19.87 -5.03 -14.16
C SER A 534 20.78 -6.26 -14.14
N GLY A 535 21.00 -6.91 -15.29
CA GLY A 535 21.97 -7.99 -15.49
C GLY A 535 21.41 -9.42 -15.40
N TYR A 536 20.09 -9.60 -15.41
CA TYR A 536 19.47 -10.94 -15.28
C TYR A 536 18.94 -11.47 -16.62
N GLN A 537 18.99 -12.79 -16.80
CA GLN A 537 18.36 -13.45 -17.95
C GLN A 537 16.85 -13.49 -17.77
N VAL A 538 16.10 -13.19 -18.83
CA VAL A 538 14.64 -13.11 -18.80
C VAL A 538 14.04 -13.94 -19.93
N HIS A 539 13.12 -14.83 -19.59
CA HIS A 539 12.19 -15.43 -20.53
C HIS A 539 10.88 -14.64 -20.51
N LEU A 540 10.53 -13.97 -21.60
CA LEU A 540 9.26 -13.27 -21.76
C LEU A 540 8.33 -14.12 -22.62
N ILE A 541 7.29 -14.68 -22.03
CA ILE A 541 6.28 -15.45 -22.78
C ILE A 541 5.07 -14.58 -23.10
N GLU A 542 4.58 -14.68 -24.33
CA GLU A 542 3.39 -14.00 -24.85
C GLU A 542 2.54 -15.00 -25.63
N ARG A 543 1.25 -15.05 -25.32
CA ARG A 543 0.29 -15.98 -25.95
C ARG A 543 -0.03 -15.58 -27.38
N ASP A 544 0.04 -14.29 -27.68
CA ASP A 544 -0.25 -13.75 -29.00
C ASP A 544 1.01 -13.78 -29.90
N SER A 545 0.82 -13.57 -31.20
CA SER A 545 1.92 -13.53 -32.16
C SER A 545 2.72 -12.21 -32.12
N GLU A 546 2.35 -11.28 -31.24
CA GLU A 546 2.96 -9.95 -31.15
C GLU A 546 2.94 -9.43 -29.71
N LEU A 547 4.00 -8.73 -29.30
CA LEU A 547 4.07 -8.02 -28.02
C LEU A 547 3.20 -6.75 -28.02
N GLY A 548 2.80 -6.27 -26.85
CA GLY A 548 2.19 -4.94 -26.66
C GLY A 548 0.80 -4.94 -26.04
N GLY A 549 0.05 -6.04 -26.16
CA GLY A 549 -1.28 -6.19 -25.59
C GLY A 549 -2.21 -5.02 -25.94
N ASN A 550 -2.98 -4.53 -24.97
CA ASN A 550 -3.94 -3.43 -25.19
C ASN A 550 -3.30 -2.11 -25.65
N ALA A 551 -2.00 -1.89 -25.42
CA ALA A 551 -1.34 -0.66 -25.84
C ALA A 551 -1.33 -0.47 -27.36
N ARG A 552 -1.38 -1.56 -28.14
CA ARG A 552 -1.53 -1.50 -29.60
C ARG A 552 -2.79 -0.76 -30.04
N LYS A 553 -3.81 -0.74 -29.19
CA LYS A 553 -5.13 -0.17 -29.48
C LYS A 553 -5.30 1.26 -28.95
N LEU A 554 -4.34 1.79 -28.20
CA LEU A 554 -4.44 3.08 -27.54
C LEU A 554 -3.77 4.18 -28.36
N HIS A 555 -4.38 5.36 -28.39
CA HIS A 555 -3.87 6.49 -29.17
C HIS A 555 -2.82 7.30 -28.39
N SER A 556 -3.20 7.87 -27.24
CA SER A 556 -2.38 8.80 -26.48
C SER A 556 -2.48 8.58 -24.97
N THR A 557 -1.40 8.88 -24.24
CA THR A 557 -1.41 8.90 -22.77
C THR A 557 -2.22 10.09 -22.26
N TRP A 558 -2.53 10.12 -20.96
CA TRP A 558 -3.23 11.25 -20.33
C TRP A 558 -2.44 12.57 -20.41
N LYS A 559 -1.11 12.50 -20.60
CA LYS A 559 -0.23 13.67 -20.81
C LYS A 559 -0.11 14.07 -22.29
N GLY A 560 -0.79 13.37 -23.20
CA GLY A 560 -0.78 13.65 -24.64
C GLY A 560 0.37 13.01 -25.42
N GLU A 561 1.15 12.11 -24.81
CA GLU A 561 2.23 11.40 -25.49
C GLU A 561 1.66 10.28 -26.38
N SER A 562 2.27 10.02 -27.55
CA SER A 562 1.85 8.93 -28.44
C SER A 562 2.13 7.57 -27.82
N VAL A 563 1.07 6.77 -27.62
CA VAL A 563 1.24 5.39 -27.10
C VAL A 563 1.91 4.50 -28.13
N GLN A 564 1.64 4.71 -29.42
CA GLN A 564 2.22 3.93 -30.50
C GLN A 564 3.75 4.13 -30.58
N GLU A 565 4.24 5.36 -30.37
CA GLU A 565 5.68 5.64 -30.33
C GLU A 565 6.35 5.03 -29.09
N ILE A 566 5.72 5.15 -27.92
CA ILE A 566 6.18 4.51 -26.68
C ILE A 566 6.30 2.99 -26.88
N LEU A 567 5.25 2.38 -27.43
CA LEU A 567 5.17 0.95 -27.66
C LEU A 567 6.23 0.47 -28.66
N SER A 568 6.37 1.17 -29.81
CA SER A 568 7.37 0.81 -30.83
C SER A 568 8.79 0.82 -30.28
N ARG A 569 9.11 1.82 -29.44
CA ARG A 569 10.42 1.89 -28.77
C ARG A 569 10.61 0.73 -27.78
N MET A 570 9.63 0.46 -26.92
CA MET A 570 9.75 -0.63 -25.94
C MET A 570 9.91 -2.00 -26.61
N ILE A 571 9.16 -2.28 -27.69
CA ILE A 571 9.29 -3.53 -28.45
C ILE A 571 10.70 -3.64 -29.03
N LYS A 572 11.21 -2.56 -29.63
CA LYS A 572 12.58 -2.53 -30.17
C LYS A 572 13.62 -2.77 -29.08
N ASP A 573 13.44 -2.18 -27.90
CA ASP A 573 14.36 -2.37 -26.78
C ASP A 573 14.32 -3.81 -26.26
N ILE A 574 13.14 -4.45 -26.22
CA ILE A 574 12.97 -5.87 -25.87
C ILE A 574 13.66 -6.78 -26.89
N GLU A 575 13.33 -6.65 -28.17
CA GLU A 575 13.84 -7.51 -29.24
C GLU A 575 15.35 -7.31 -29.47
N GLY A 576 15.88 -6.14 -29.14
CA GLY A 576 17.30 -5.81 -29.23
C GLY A 576 18.13 -6.22 -28.01
N ASN A 577 17.52 -6.68 -26.91
CA ASN A 577 18.23 -6.99 -25.68
C ASN A 577 18.67 -8.47 -25.63
N PRO A 578 19.98 -8.76 -25.58
CA PRO A 578 20.48 -10.14 -25.61
C PRO A 578 20.17 -10.95 -24.34
N SER A 579 19.75 -10.30 -23.26
CA SER A 579 19.38 -10.97 -22.00
C SER A 579 17.89 -11.32 -21.95
N ILE A 580 17.11 -10.98 -22.98
CA ILE A 580 15.68 -11.28 -23.07
C ILE A 580 15.45 -12.29 -24.20
N THR A 581 14.93 -13.46 -23.85
CA THR A 581 14.40 -14.43 -24.81
C THR A 581 12.89 -14.27 -24.89
N VAL A 582 12.39 -13.84 -26.06
CA VAL A 582 10.96 -13.67 -26.32
C VAL A 582 10.37 -14.95 -26.90
N HIS A 583 9.31 -15.45 -26.28
CA HIS A 583 8.55 -16.62 -26.71
C HIS A 583 7.13 -16.18 -27.09
N LEU A 584 6.87 -16.01 -28.39
CA LEU A 584 5.55 -15.65 -28.93
C LEU A 584 4.70 -16.91 -29.13
N ASN A 585 3.37 -16.76 -29.27
CA ASN A 585 2.44 -17.88 -29.40
C ASN A 585 2.66 -18.97 -28.33
N THR A 586 3.00 -18.55 -27.12
CA THR A 586 3.48 -19.42 -26.05
C THR A 586 2.59 -19.32 -24.82
N GLU A 587 2.17 -20.47 -24.31
CA GLU A 587 1.40 -20.59 -23.07
C GLU A 587 2.16 -21.42 -22.03
N LEU A 588 1.89 -21.15 -20.76
CA LEU A 588 2.41 -21.93 -19.65
C LEU A 588 1.54 -23.17 -19.42
N LYS A 589 2.15 -24.36 -19.34
CA LYS A 589 1.47 -25.65 -19.13
C LYS A 589 1.58 -26.19 -17.72
N ASP A 590 2.73 -25.98 -17.08
CA ASP A 590 2.95 -26.43 -15.70
C ASP A 590 4.09 -25.64 -15.03
N VAL A 591 4.08 -25.62 -13.71
CA VAL A 591 5.15 -25.04 -12.89
C VAL A 591 5.40 -25.93 -11.69
N ASP A 592 6.65 -26.36 -11.56
CA ASP A 592 7.14 -27.03 -10.36
C ASP A 592 8.25 -26.21 -9.70
N GLY A 593 8.57 -26.57 -8.46
CA GLY A 593 9.62 -25.95 -7.67
C GLY A 593 9.12 -24.88 -6.70
N PHE A 594 10.03 -23.99 -6.31
CA PHE A 594 9.81 -23.02 -5.24
C PHE A 594 10.69 -21.78 -5.44
N MET A 595 10.50 -20.76 -4.61
CA MET A 595 11.31 -19.53 -4.59
C MET A 595 12.80 -19.80 -4.87
N GLY A 596 13.32 -19.22 -5.94
CA GLY A 596 14.72 -19.35 -6.36
C GLY A 596 15.02 -20.57 -7.25
N ASN A 597 14.12 -21.54 -7.36
CA ASN A 597 14.30 -22.78 -8.12
C ASN A 597 12.97 -23.24 -8.73
N PHE A 598 12.42 -22.46 -9.66
CA PHE A 598 11.26 -22.86 -10.44
C PHE A 598 11.68 -23.55 -11.74
N THR A 599 10.84 -24.49 -12.16
CA THR A 599 10.89 -25.15 -13.45
C THR A 599 9.52 -25.02 -14.10
N SER A 600 9.45 -24.29 -15.22
CA SER A 600 8.22 -24.02 -15.95
C SER A 600 8.22 -24.76 -17.27
N ILE A 601 7.12 -25.45 -17.57
CA ILE A 601 6.90 -26.08 -18.87
C ILE A 601 6.03 -25.13 -19.69
N ILE A 602 6.57 -24.67 -20.82
CA ILE A 602 5.87 -23.83 -21.78
C ILE A 602 5.54 -24.64 -23.02
N GLU A 603 4.44 -24.31 -23.70
CA GLU A 603 4.09 -24.83 -25.02
C GLU A 603 4.20 -23.71 -26.04
N CYS A 604 5.07 -23.90 -27.03
CA CYS A 604 5.27 -22.99 -28.15
C CYS A 604 5.02 -23.75 -29.46
N ASP A 605 4.05 -23.32 -30.26
CA ASP A 605 3.66 -23.96 -31.52
C ASP A 605 3.41 -25.49 -31.39
N GLY A 606 2.85 -25.92 -30.25
CA GLY A 606 2.55 -27.33 -29.95
C GLY A 606 3.76 -28.19 -29.54
N LYS A 607 4.91 -27.56 -29.24
CA LYS A 607 6.08 -28.22 -28.64
C LYS A 607 6.26 -27.75 -27.22
N GLU A 608 6.54 -28.68 -26.33
CA GLU A 608 6.87 -28.37 -24.94
C GLU A 608 8.36 -28.06 -24.79
N GLU A 609 8.67 -26.98 -24.08
CA GLU A 609 10.01 -26.59 -23.67
C GLU A 609 10.03 -26.36 -22.15
N THR A 610 11.12 -26.72 -21.50
CA THR A 610 11.30 -26.54 -20.06
C THR A 610 12.26 -25.39 -19.80
N LEU A 611 11.79 -24.41 -19.03
CA LEU A 611 12.53 -23.22 -18.63
C LEU A 611 12.82 -23.27 -17.13
N GLU A 612 14.05 -22.94 -16.75
CA GLU A 612 14.44 -22.83 -15.35
C GLU A 612 14.62 -21.36 -14.98
N HIS A 613 14.08 -20.95 -13.83
CA HIS A 613 14.16 -19.56 -13.36
C HIS A 613 14.05 -19.48 -11.84
N GLY A 614 14.51 -18.38 -11.25
CA GLY A 614 14.43 -18.15 -9.82
C GLY A 614 13.15 -17.41 -9.39
N VAL A 615 12.55 -16.64 -10.30
CA VAL A 615 11.38 -15.79 -10.04
C VAL A 615 10.43 -15.74 -11.22
N ALA A 616 9.14 -15.53 -10.94
CA ALA A 616 8.12 -15.29 -11.95
C ALA A 616 7.41 -13.95 -11.75
N VAL A 617 7.11 -13.25 -12.84
CA VAL A 617 6.31 -12.02 -12.86
C VAL A 617 5.06 -12.25 -13.70
N VAL A 618 3.88 -12.17 -13.08
CA VAL A 618 2.58 -12.32 -13.73
C VAL A 618 2.10 -10.95 -14.25
N ALA A 619 1.97 -10.85 -15.57
CA ALA A 619 1.63 -9.62 -16.30
C ALA A 619 0.59 -9.86 -17.41
N THR A 620 -0.30 -10.84 -17.23
CA THR A 620 -1.27 -11.33 -18.25
C THR A 620 -2.32 -10.32 -18.71
N GLY A 621 -2.35 -9.13 -18.09
CA GLY A 621 -3.24 -8.05 -18.47
C GLY A 621 -4.71 -8.32 -18.15
N ALA A 622 -5.58 -7.65 -18.90
CA ALA A 622 -7.04 -7.73 -18.82
C ALA A 622 -7.62 -7.33 -20.17
N SER A 623 -8.93 -7.49 -20.37
CA SER A 623 -9.60 -7.15 -21.62
C SER A 623 -10.69 -6.10 -21.39
N GLU A 624 -11.07 -5.37 -22.44
CA GLU A 624 -12.28 -4.56 -22.39
C GLU A 624 -13.52 -5.47 -22.44
N LEU A 625 -14.56 -5.13 -21.69
CA LEU A 625 -15.87 -5.76 -21.81
C LEU A 625 -16.46 -5.43 -23.18
N LYS A 626 -16.98 -6.45 -23.84
CA LYS A 626 -17.82 -6.34 -25.04
C LYS A 626 -19.28 -6.40 -24.59
N PRO A 627 -19.98 -5.25 -24.45
CA PRO A 627 -21.30 -5.20 -23.84
C PRO A 627 -22.37 -5.76 -24.78
N THR A 628 -23.50 -6.18 -24.23
CA THR A 628 -24.70 -6.57 -25.02
C THR A 628 -25.80 -5.50 -24.96
N GLU A 629 -25.50 -4.36 -24.34
CA GLU A 629 -26.41 -3.21 -24.21
C GLU A 629 -26.04 -2.10 -25.20
N TYR A 630 -26.96 -1.14 -25.37
CA TYR A 630 -26.77 0.06 -26.18
C TYR A 630 -26.49 -0.15 -27.68
N LEU A 631 -27.02 -1.23 -28.26
CA LEU A 631 -26.84 -1.59 -29.68
C LEU A 631 -25.39 -1.86 -30.09
N TYR A 632 -24.53 -2.19 -29.13
CA TYR A 632 -23.17 -2.60 -29.42
C TYR A 632 -23.14 -3.86 -30.30
N GLY A 633 -22.40 -3.79 -31.42
CA GLY A 633 -22.35 -4.86 -32.42
C GLY A 633 -23.54 -4.89 -33.39
N GLU A 634 -24.59 -4.10 -33.15
CA GLU A 634 -25.77 -3.99 -34.03
C GLU A 634 -25.72 -2.72 -34.90
N ASP A 635 -25.20 -1.61 -34.37
CA ASP A 635 -25.03 -0.35 -35.11
C ASP A 635 -23.54 0.04 -35.17
N SER A 636 -23.02 0.30 -36.38
CA SER A 636 -21.61 0.59 -36.61
C SER A 636 -21.12 1.92 -36.01
N ARG A 637 -22.03 2.80 -35.58
CA ARG A 637 -21.71 4.05 -34.89
C ARG A 637 -21.46 3.86 -33.39
N VAL A 638 -21.76 2.68 -32.85
CA VAL A 638 -21.57 2.35 -31.44
C VAL A 638 -20.22 1.65 -31.27
N LEU A 639 -19.28 2.31 -30.59
CA LEU A 639 -17.91 1.85 -30.41
C LEU A 639 -17.56 1.70 -28.93
N THR A 640 -16.62 0.83 -28.60
CA THR A 640 -15.91 0.90 -27.32
C THR A 640 -14.81 1.96 -27.35
N HIS A 641 -14.24 2.27 -26.19
CA HIS A 641 -13.08 3.16 -26.10
C HIS A 641 -11.89 2.72 -26.94
N LEU A 642 -11.53 1.42 -26.92
CA LEU A 642 -10.39 0.95 -27.69
C LEU A 642 -10.66 1.04 -29.20
N GLU A 643 -11.89 0.78 -29.63
CA GLU A 643 -12.28 0.90 -31.05
C GLU A 643 -12.23 2.35 -31.54
N LEU A 644 -12.65 3.31 -30.72
CA LEU A 644 -12.50 4.73 -31.04
C LEU A 644 -11.01 5.14 -31.09
N ASP A 645 -10.18 4.69 -30.16
CA ASP A 645 -8.75 4.97 -30.20
C ASP A 645 -8.07 4.38 -31.45
N GLN A 646 -8.49 3.20 -31.92
CA GLN A 646 -8.01 2.65 -33.18
C GLN A 646 -8.38 3.55 -34.38
N LYS A 647 -9.56 4.18 -34.37
CA LYS A 647 -9.90 5.19 -35.38
C LYS A 647 -8.97 6.40 -35.30
N PHE A 648 -8.62 6.87 -34.10
CA PHE A 648 -7.65 7.96 -33.94
C PHE A 648 -6.25 7.56 -34.44
N VAL A 649 -5.76 6.38 -34.07
CA VAL A 649 -4.46 5.84 -34.52
C VAL A 649 -4.39 5.74 -36.04
N ASN A 650 -5.46 5.25 -36.67
CA ASN A 650 -5.54 5.10 -38.12
C ASN A 650 -5.86 6.42 -38.86
N ASN A 651 -6.09 7.51 -38.13
CA ASN A 651 -6.59 8.79 -38.64
C ASN A 651 -7.79 8.62 -39.58
N ASP A 652 -8.79 7.88 -39.13
CA ASP A 652 -9.97 7.51 -39.90
C ASP A 652 -10.73 8.77 -40.41
N PRO A 653 -11.00 8.90 -41.73
CA PRO A 653 -11.72 10.05 -42.30
C PRO A 653 -13.13 10.28 -41.72
N ASP A 654 -13.77 9.27 -41.14
CA ASP A 654 -15.08 9.43 -40.52
C ASP A 654 -15.05 10.28 -39.25
N LEU A 655 -13.87 10.44 -38.61
CA LEU A 655 -13.71 11.31 -37.44
C LEU A 655 -14.01 12.78 -37.75
N GLU A 656 -13.72 13.23 -38.97
CA GLU A 656 -13.97 14.61 -39.42
C GLU A 656 -15.47 14.89 -39.67
N LYS A 657 -16.30 13.84 -39.74
CA LYS A 657 -17.74 13.94 -40.02
C LYS A 657 -18.59 13.97 -38.75
N ILE A 658 -17.97 13.83 -37.57
CA ILE A 658 -18.67 13.78 -36.30
C ILE A 658 -19.20 15.18 -35.97
N ASN A 659 -20.53 15.35 -35.99
CA ASN A 659 -21.20 16.57 -35.53
C ASN A 659 -21.80 16.41 -34.14
N CYS A 660 -22.18 15.19 -33.77
CA CYS A 660 -22.67 14.85 -32.43
C CYS A 660 -22.01 13.56 -31.91
N ALA A 661 -21.34 13.64 -30.77
CA ALA A 661 -20.73 12.50 -30.09
C ALA A 661 -21.27 12.35 -28.68
N VAL A 662 -21.62 11.13 -28.29
CA VAL A 662 -22.09 10.80 -26.94
C VAL A 662 -21.18 9.73 -26.34
N PHE A 663 -20.79 9.89 -25.08
CA PHE A 663 -20.05 8.91 -24.30
C PHE A 663 -20.92 8.42 -23.14
N ILE A 664 -21.07 7.11 -22.97
CA ILE A 664 -21.76 6.53 -21.80
C ILE A 664 -20.71 5.97 -20.85
N GLN A 665 -20.63 6.55 -19.64
CA GLN A 665 -19.71 6.08 -18.61
C GLN A 665 -20.20 4.83 -17.89
N CYS A 666 -19.25 4.08 -17.32
CA CYS A 666 -19.48 2.98 -16.40
C CYS A 666 -20.28 1.81 -17.01
N VAL A 667 -20.16 1.57 -18.32
CA VAL A 667 -20.82 0.45 -19.00
C VAL A 667 -20.26 -0.87 -18.47
N GLY A 668 -21.05 -1.59 -17.67
CA GLY A 668 -20.66 -2.81 -16.97
C GLY A 668 -19.69 -2.63 -15.79
N SER A 669 -19.45 -1.41 -15.30
CA SER A 669 -18.63 -1.13 -14.10
C SER A 669 -19.46 -0.46 -13.01
N ARG A 670 -19.14 -0.71 -11.74
CA ARG A 670 -19.91 -0.20 -10.58
C ARG A 670 -21.39 -0.62 -10.69
N GLU A 671 -21.59 -1.90 -10.98
CA GLU A 671 -22.88 -2.59 -11.07
C GLU A 671 -22.82 -3.83 -10.16
N PRO A 672 -23.95 -4.43 -9.77
CA PRO A 672 -23.95 -5.58 -8.85
C PRO A 672 -23.05 -6.73 -9.29
N GLU A 673 -22.94 -6.99 -10.59
CA GLU A 673 -22.09 -8.07 -11.14
C GLU A 673 -20.59 -7.71 -11.14
N ARG A 674 -20.27 -6.41 -11.13
CA ARG A 674 -18.89 -5.88 -11.16
C ARG A 674 -18.83 -4.63 -10.30
N PRO A 675 -18.85 -4.77 -8.96
CA PRO A 675 -18.94 -3.65 -8.01
C PRO A 675 -17.59 -2.94 -7.83
N TYR A 676 -16.88 -2.69 -8.93
CA TYR A 676 -15.57 -2.07 -8.95
C TYR A 676 -15.49 -1.01 -10.06
N CYS A 677 -14.54 -0.09 -9.92
CA CYS A 677 -14.28 0.97 -10.87
C CYS A 677 -13.19 0.56 -11.86
N SER A 678 -13.42 0.75 -13.17
CA SER A 678 -12.39 0.48 -14.18
C SER A 678 -11.30 1.56 -14.29
N ARG A 679 -11.29 2.54 -13.38
CA ARG A 679 -10.25 3.56 -13.13
C ARG A 679 -9.88 4.53 -14.27
N VAL A 680 -9.82 4.08 -15.51
CA VAL A 680 -9.30 4.84 -16.67
C VAL A 680 -10.39 5.47 -17.54
N CYS A 681 -11.60 4.90 -17.55
CA CYS A 681 -12.69 5.26 -18.46
C CYS A 681 -13.08 6.74 -18.47
N CYS A 682 -13.21 7.38 -17.29
CA CYS A 682 -13.57 8.80 -17.22
C CYS A 682 -12.50 9.71 -17.85
N THR A 683 -11.22 9.42 -17.60
CA THR A 683 -10.12 10.20 -18.18
C THR A 683 -10.06 9.96 -19.69
N HIS A 684 -10.18 8.70 -20.12
CA HIS A 684 -10.18 8.33 -21.53
C HIS A 684 -11.27 9.06 -22.32
N SER A 685 -12.51 9.06 -21.83
CA SER A 685 -13.61 9.79 -22.48
C SER A 685 -13.37 11.29 -22.59
N VAL A 686 -12.83 11.91 -21.54
CA VAL A 686 -12.51 13.35 -21.56
C VAL A 686 -11.44 13.65 -22.62
N GLN A 687 -10.43 12.79 -22.75
CA GLN A 687 -9.40 12.93 -23.79
C GLN A 687 -9.97 12.75 -25.20
N SER A 688 -10.76 11.70 -25.42
CA SER A 688 -11.40 11.46 -26.72
C SER A 688 -12.34 12.62 -27.10
N ALA A 689 -13.07 13.18 -26.14
CA ALA A 689 -13.91 14.35 -26.35
C ALA A 689 -13.11 15.60 -26.76
N LEU A 690 -11.96 15.84 -26.11
CA LEU A 690 -11.03 16.91 -26.48
C LEU A 690 -10.44 16.72 -27.88
N GLU A 691 -10.08 15.49 -28.26
CA GLU A 691 -9.57 15.19 -29.60
C GLU A 691 -10.65 15.40 -30.67
N ILE A 692 -11.91 15.02 -30.41
CA ILE A 692 -13.04 15.34 -31.29
C ILE A 692 -13.22 16.86 -31.42
N LYS A 693 -13.21 17.61 -30.31
CA LYS A 693 -13.30 19.07 -30.31
C LYS A 693 -12.14 19.76 -31.03
N LYS A 694 -10.95 19.17 -31.00
CA LYS A 694 -9.78 19.66 -31.72
C LYS A 694 -9.95 19.53 -33.25
N ARG A 695 -10.59 18.45 -33.70
CA ARG A 695 -10.88 18.19 -35.13
C ARG A 695 -12.08 19.02 -35.61
N ASN A 696 -13.15 19.01 -34.84
CA ASN A 696 -14.36 19.78 -35.10
C ASN A 696 -14.78 20.58 -33.83
N PRO A 697 -14.36 21.85 -33.71
CA PRO A 697 -14.71 22.70 -32.55
C PRO A 697 -16.22 22.86 -32.34
N ASP A 698 -17.01 22.81 -33.42
CA ASP A 698 -18.46 22.99 -33.42
C ASP A 698 -19.23 21.70 -33.09
N ALA A 699 -18.56 20.54 -33.01
CA ALA A 699 -19.21 19.27 -32.68
C ALA A 699 -19.87 19.32 -31.30
N ASN A 700 -21.11 18.86 -31.18
CA ASN A 700 -21.78 18.70 -29.90
C ASN A 700 -21.28 17.41 -29.23
N VAL A 701 -20.61 17.53 -28.09
CA VAL A 701 -20.05 16.36 -27.39
C VAL A 701 -20.67 16.25 -26.00
N PHE A 702 -21.25 15.10 -25.70
CA PHE A 702 -21.92 14.81 -24.44
C PHE A 702 -21.26 13.63 -23.72
N ILE A 703 -21.04 13.77 -22.41
CA ILE A 703 -20.56 12.69 -21.55
C ILE A 703 -21.63 12.39 -20.50
N LEU A 704 -22.25 11.21 -20.60
CA LEU A 704 -23.27 10.71 -19.68
C LEU A 704 -22.59 9.95 -18.54
N TYR A 705 -22.70 10.43 -17.31
CA TYR A 705 -21.88 9.93 -16.19
C TYR A 705 -22.63 9.79 -14.86
N ARG A 706 -22.02 9.11 -13.89
CA ARG A 706 -22.45 9.10 -12.48
C ARG A 706 -21.55 10.00 -11.63
N ASP A 707 -20.25 9.68 -11.61
CA ASP A 707 -19.21 10.50 -10.99
C ASP A 707 -18.04 10.65 -11.96
N MET A 708 -17.50 11.86 -12.12
CA MET A 708 -16.28 12.06 -12.91
C MET A 708 -15.05 11.76 -12.05
N ARG A 709 -14.33 10.69 -12.41
CA ARG A 709 -13.13 10.21 -11.69
C ARG A 709 -11.82 10.60 -12.39
N THR A 710 -11.69 11.87 -12.76
CA THR A 710 -10.46 12.49 -13.30
C THR A 710 -9.52 12.93 -12.17
N TYR A 711 -8.92 11.96 -11.47
CA TYR A 711 -8.12 12.20 -10.26
C TYR A 711 -6.69 12.70 -10.52
N GLY A 712 -6.07 13.28 -9.51
CA GLY A 712 -4.76 13.92 -9.67
C GLY A 712 -4.86 15.14 -10.59
N GLU A 713 -3.79 15.35 -11.36
CA GLU A 713 -3.70 16.39 -12.39
C GLU A 713 -4.61 16.12 -13.60
N ARG A 714 -5.21 14.93 -13.72
CA ARG A 714 -6.19 14.62 -14.78
C ARG A 714 -7.46 15.47 -14.69
N GLU A 715 -7.69 16.12 -13.55
CA GLU A 715 -8.79 17.08 -13.38
C GLU A 715 -8.68 18.27 -14.33
N ASP A 716 -7.46 18.66 -14.73
CA ASP A 716 -7.27 19.74 -15.68
C ASP A 716 -7.84 19.40 -17.05
N LEU A 717 -7.76 18.13 -17.47
CA LEU A 717 -8.39 17.66 -18.70
C LEU A 717 -9.91 17.82 -18.63
N TYR A 718 -10.50 17.56 -17.47
CA TYR A 718 -11.93 17.75 -17.26
C TYR A 718 -12.32 19.23 -17.34
N HIS A 719 -11.53 20.12 -16.73
CA HIS A 719 -11.70 21.56 -16.89
C HIS A 719 -11.56 22.03 -18.34
N GLN A 720 -10.55 21.53 -19.06
CA GLN A 720 -10.33 21.84 -20.47
C GLN A 720 -11.52 21.38 -21.34
N ALA A 721 -12.04 20.18 -21.11
CA ALA A 721 -13.20 19.67 -21.86
C ALA A 721 -14.44 20.54 -21.63
N ARG A 722 -14.70 20.94 -20.38
CA ARG A 722 -15.79 21.88 -20.06
C ARG A 722 -15.60 23.23 -20.74
N ALA A 723 -14.37 23.76 -20.73
CA ALA A 723 -14.04 25.03 -21.41
C ALA A 723 -14.19 24.93 -22.95
N ALA A 724 -13.94 23.76 -23.53
CA ALA A 724 -14.16 23.47 -24.95
C ALA A 724 -15.64 23.23 -25.31
N GLY A 725 -16.57 23.33 -24.35
CA GLY A 725 -18.00 23.17 -24.57
C GLY A 725 -18.48 21.73 -24.60
N VAL A 726 -17.74 20.78 -24.01
CA VAL A 726 -18.23 19.42 -23.76
C VAL A 726 -19.29 19.46 -22.65
N ILE A 727 -20.44 18.85 -22.87
CA ILE A 727 -21.59 18.85 -21.97
C ILE A 727 -21.57 17.55 -21.14
N PHE A 728 -21.77 17.67 -19.83
CA PHE A 728 -21.74 16.54 -18.91
C PHE A 728 -23.12 16.35 -18.27
N ILE A 729 -23.75 15.20 -18.52
CA ILE A 729 -25.11 14.91 -18.01
C ILE A 729 -25.01 13.75 -17.01
N ARG A 730 -25.44 14.02 -15.77
CA ARG A 730 -25.45 13.02 -14.71
C ARG A 730 -26.69 12.13 -14.86
N TYR A 731 -26.51 10.81 -14.80
CA TYR A 731 -27.60 9.82 -14.76
C TYR A 731 -27.56 8.99 -13.47
N ASN A 732 -28.67 8.33 -13.12
CA ASN A 732 -28.78 7.46 -11.95
C ASN A 732 -28.74 5.98 -12.35
N VAL A 733 -28.24 5.11 -11.48
CA VAL A 733 -28.16 3.66 -11.79
C VAL A 733 -29.53 3.02 -12.02
N ASP A 734 -30.57 3.56 -11.37
CA ASP A 734 -31.96 3.11 -11.52
C ASP A 734 -32.65 3.70 -12.76
N ASP A 735 -32.05 4.70 -13.40
CA ASP A 735 -32.52 5.36 -14.63
C ASP A 735 -31.35 5.52 -15.61
N LYS A 736 -30.86 4.38 -16.12
CA LYS A 736 -29.77 4.33 -17.11
C LYS A 736 -30.21 4.96 -18.45
N PRO A 737 -29.25 5.51 -19.23
CA PRO A 737 -29.53 5.95 -20.60
C PRO A 737 -30.17 4.83 -21.43
N LYS A 738 -30.99 5.19 -22.43
CA LYS A 738 -31.61 4.23 -23.35
C LYS A 738 -31.18 4.54 -24.77
N VAL A 739 -30.91 3.51 -25.55
CA VAL A 739 -30.39 3.65 -26.92
C VAL A 739 -31.23 2.81 -27.88
N TRP A 740 -31.70 3.43 -28.96
CA TRP A 740 -32.44 2.78 -30.03
C TRP A 740 -32.14 3.46 -31.37
N THR A 741 -32.64 2.88 -32.47
CA THR A 741 -32.60 3.52 -33.79
C THR A 741 -33.99 3.96 -34.21
N GLU A 742 -34.10 5.16 -34.78
CA GLU A 742 -35.34 5.71 -35.29
C GLU A 742 -35.07 6.50 -36.57
N ASN A 743 -35.80 6.19 -37.65
CA ASN A 743 -35.61 6.81 -38.97
C ASN A 743 -34.15 6.78 -39.48
N GLY A 744 -33.40 5.71 -39.17
CA GLY A 744 -31.99 5.54 -39.54
C GLY A 744 -30.99 6.33 -38.66
N LYS A 745 -31.47 7.12 -37.70
CA LYS A 745 -30.64 7.85 -36.75
C LYS A 745 -30.50 7.07 -35.44
N LEU A 746 -29.33 7.17 -34.82
CA LEU A 746 -29.10 6.66 -33.47
C LEU A 746 -29.71 7.66 -32.48
N GLN A 747 -30.46 7.16 -31.50
CA GLN A 747 -31.12 7.96 -30.48
C GLN A 747 -30.60 7.55 -29.11
N VAL A 748 -30.24 8.53 -28.27
CA VAL A 748 -29.82 8.30 -26.88
C VAL A 748 -30.67 9.16 -25.96
N GLN A 749 -31.51 8.51 -25.15
CA GLN A 749 -32.31 9.18 -24.12
C GLN A 749 -31.61 9.15 -22.78
N VAL A 750 -31.61 10.27 -22.08
CA VAL A 750 -31.14 10.40 -20.70
C VAL A 750 -31.99 11.44 -19.98
N THR A 751 -32.25 11.24 -18.70
CA THR A 751 -32.90 12.27 -17.86
C THR A 751 -31.87 13.31 -17.46
N ASP A 752 -32.05 14.56 -17.88
CA ASP A 752 -31.15 15.63 -17.49
C ASP A 752 -31.38 16.00 -16.00
N HIS A 753 -30.33 15.84 -15.20
CA HIS A 753 -30.36 16.09 -13.76
C HIS A 753 -30.63 17.55 -13.34
N VAL A 754 -30.50 18.52 -14.25
CA VAL A 754 -30.80 19.94 -13.95
C VAL A 754 -32.24 20.27 -14.30
N LEU A 755 -32.72 19.82 -15.46
CA LEU A 755 -34.09 20.05 -15.94
C LEU A 755 -35.12 19.11 -15.30
N GLY A 756 -34.69 17.93 -14.82
CA GLY A 756 -35.56 16.88 -14.33
C GLY A 756 -36.43 16.25 -15.43
N GLN A 757 -35.99 16.32 -16.68
CA GLN A 757 -36.76 15.87 -17.86
C GLN A 757 -35.93 14.95 -18.75
N PRO A 758 -36.56 13.97 -19.42
CA PRO A 758 -35.88 13.17 -20.43
C PRO A 758 -35.56 14.03 -21.66
N ILE A 759 -34.30 13.99 -22.09
CA ILE A 759 -33.84 14.56 -23.35
C ILE A 759 -33.40 13.43 -24.29
N VAL A 760 -33.48 13.67 -25.60
CA VAL A 760 -33.06 12.72 -26.63
C VAL A 760 -31.97 13.37 -27.47
N LEU A 761 -30.84 12.69 -27.58
CA LEU A 761 -29.67 13.09 -28.37
C LEU A 761 -29.60 12.23 -29.64
N GLU A 762 -29.21 12.84 -30.76
CA GLU A 762 -29.01 12.16 -32.05
C GLU A 762 -27.52 12.07 -32.41
N PRO A 763 -26.73 11.16 -31.80
CA PRO A 763 -25.30 11.07 -32.09
C PRO A 763 -24.97 10.45 -33.46
N ASP A 764 -23.91 10.96 -34.08
CA ASP A 764 -23.20 10.31 -35.19
C ASP A 764 -22.20 9.26 -34.67
N LEU A 765 -21.76 9.42 -33.41
CA LEU A 765 -20.86 8.52 -32.69
C LEU A 765 -21.35 8.29 -31.26
N LEU A 766 -21.55 7.04 -30.87
CA LEU A 766 -21.78 6.64 -29.48
C LEU A 766 -20.60 5.82 -28.99
N THR A 767 -19.92 6.28 -27.94
CA THR A 767 -18.80 5.56 -27.34
C THR A 767 -19.18 5.01 -25.98
N LEU A 768 -18.98 3.71 -25.79
CA LEU A 768 -19.25 2.99 -24.56
C LEU A 768 -17.95 2.88 -23.75
N ALA A 769 -17.94 3.48 -22.56
CA ALA A 769 -16.82 3.40 -21.65
C ALA A 769 -16.92 2.11 -20.81
N THR A 770 -16.52 1.02 -21.45
CA THR A 770 -16.73 -0.35 -20.96
C THR A 770 -15.79 -0.74 -19.82
N ALA A 771 -16.25 -1.71 -19.03
CA ALA A 771 -15.47 -2.26 -17.93
C ALA A 771 -14.17 -2.93 -18.40
N ILE A 772 -13.13 -2.89 -17.58
CA ILE A 772 -11.97 -3.75 -17.74
C ILE A 772 -12.24 -5.05 -16.96
N VAL A 773 -12.16 -6.18 -17.66
CA VAL A 773 -12.45 -7.51 -17.15
C VAL A 773 -11.18 -8.36 -17.11
N PRO A 774 -10.87 -9.05 -16.00
CA PRO A 774 -9.71 -9.91 -15.94
C PRO A 774 -9.93 -11.17 -16.78
N ALA A 775 -8.83 -11.83 -17.18
CA ALA A 775 -8.89 -13.11 -17.88
C ALA A 775 -9.45 -14.25 -17.00
N ARG A 776 -9.44 -14.08 -15.67
CA ARG A 776 -9.82 -15.09 -14.66
C ARG A 776 -9.07 -16.41 -14.88
N ASP A 777 -7.75 -16.32 -14.90
CA ASP A 777 -6.87 -17.44 -15.21
C ASP A 777 -6.65 -18.36 -13.99
N GLU A 778 -7.63 -19.24 -13.74
CA GLU A 778 -7.58 -20.20 -12.64
C GLU A 778 -6.44 -21.21 -12.78
N LYS A 779 -6.02 -21.53 -14.01
CA LYS A 779 -4.89 -22.43 -14.26
C LYS A 779 -3.57 -21.80 -13.83
N LEU A 780 -3.31 -20.56 -14.26
CA LEU A 780 -2.13 -19.82 -13.85
C LEU A 780 -2.08 -19.59 -12.34
N ALA A 781 -3.24 -19.31 -11.73
CA ALA A 781 -3.38 -19.20 -10.28
C ALA A 781 -3.00 -20.51 -9.58
N GLN A 782 -3.40 -21.66 -10.11
CA GLN A 782 -3.03 -22.99 -9.58
C GLN A 782 -1.53 -23.28 -9.74
N PHE A 783 -0.94 -22.99 -10.90
CA PHE A 783 0.49 -23.23 -11.15
C PHE A 783 1.39 -22.54 -10.13
N PHE A 784 1.12 -21.26 -9.83
CA PHE A 784 1.89 -20.51 -8.83
C PHE A 784 1.30 -20.54 -7.42
N LYS A 785 0.19 -21.26 -7.22
CA LYS A 785 -0.53 -21.35 -5.93
C LYS A 785 -0.91 -19.98 -5.36
N VAL A 786 -1.35 -19.07 -6.24
CA VAL A 786 -1.75 -17.70 -5.90
C VAL A 786 -3.27 -17.54 -5.93
N ALA A 787 -3.78 -16.49 -5.27
CA ALA A 787 -5.22 -16.27 -5.14
C ALA A 787 -5.76 -15.27 -6.17
N LEU A 788 -7.02 -15.50 -6.58
CA LEU A 788 -7.85 -14.52 -7.27
C LEU A 788 -8.90 -13.98 -6.30
N ASN A 789 -9.31 -12.73 -6.46
CA ASN A 789 -10.47 -12.18 -5.75
C ASN A 789 -11.78 -12.61 -6.43
N GLU A 790 -12.91 -12.23 -5.84
CA GLU A 790 -14.25 -12.56 -6.36
C GLU A 790 -14.49 -12.06 -7.80
N ASP A 791 -13.83 -10.98 -8.19
CA ASP A 791 -13.92 -10.37 -9.52
C ASP A 791 -13.00 -11.06 -10.55
N GLY A 792 -12.13 -11.98 -10.12
CA GLY A 792 -11.19 -12.73 -10.96
C GLY A 792 -9.84 -12.05 -11.19
N PHE A 793 -9.52 -10.96 -10.47
CA PHE A 793 -8.20 -10.34 -10.47
C PHE A 793 -7.27 -11.02 -9.47
N PHE A 794 -5.96 -11.00 -9.74
CA PHE A 794 -4.96 -11.53 -8.82
C PHE A 794 -4.87 -10.72 -7.51
N VAL A 795 -4.64 -11.41 -6.39
CA VAL A 795 -4.52 -10.82 -5.06
C VAL A 795 -3.06 -10.70 -4.65
N GLU A 796 -2.66 -9.48 -4.33
CA GLU A 796 -1.36 -9.13 -3.77
C GLU A 796 -1.20 -9.63 -2.33
N ALA A 797 0.05 -9.79 -1.87
CA ALA A 797 0.38 -10.27 -0.53
C ALA A 797 -0.16 -9.36 0.57
N HIS A 798 -0.10 -8.04 0.35
CA HIS A 798 -0.68 -7.04 1.23
C HIS A 798 -0.93 -5.74 0.47
N ALA A 799 -2.17 -5.26 0.51
CA ALA A 799 -2.64 -4.08 -0.22
C ALA A 799 -1.80 -2.80 -0.09
N LYS A 800 -1.04 -2.61 1.00
CA LYS A 800 -0.26 -1.40 1.29
C LYS A 800 1.24 -1.66 1.25
N LEU A 801 1.69 -2.68 1.98
CA LEU A 801 3.12 -2.93 2.21
C LEU A 801 3.78 -3.75 1.11
N ARG A 802 3.01 -4.61 0.42
CA ARG A 802 3.52 -5.51 -0.63
C ARG A 802 2.55 -5.54 -1.83
N PRO A 803 2.33 -4.39 -2.51
CA PRO A 803 1.29 -4.24 -3.53
C PRO A 803 1.61 -4.90 -4.88
N VAL A 804 2.81 -5.49 -5.01
CA VAL A 804 3.28 -6.17 -6.24
C VAL A 804 3.83 -7.58 -5.98
N ASP A 805 3.80 -8.03 -4.72
CA ASP A 805 4.22 -9.39 -4.37
C ASP A 805 2.98 -10.27 -4.29
N PHE A 806 3.10 -11.57 -4.58
CA PHE A 806 2.12 -12.55 -4.13
C PHE A 806 2.43 -13.05 -2.72
N ALA A 807 1.44 -13.70 -2.09
CA ALA A 807 1.67 -14.44 -0.84
C ALA A 807 2.66 -15.61 -1.04
N THR A 808 2.72 -16.16 -2.25
CA THR A 808 3.75 -17.11 -2.66
C THR A 808 5.05 -16.37 -2.95
N ASP A 809 6.12 -16.69 -2.21
CA ASP A 809 7.42 -16.05 -2.42
C ASP A 809 8.05 -16.40 -3.77
N GLY A 810 8.78 -15.44 -4.34
CA GLY A 810 9.40 -15.57 -5.67
C GLY A 810 8.44 -15.31 -6.83
N VAL A 811 7.17 -15.01 -6.58
CA VAL A 811 6.17 -14.68 -7.60
C VAL A 811 5.66 -13.25 -7.38
N TYR A 812 5.63 -12.46 -8.45
CA TYR A 812 5.28 -11.04 -8.43
C TYR A 812 4.19 -10.72 -9.46
N LEU A 813 3.57 -9.55 -9.32
CA LEU A 813 2.36 -9.17 -10.04
C LEU A 813 2.44 -7.72 -10.56
N CYS A 814 2.11 -7.51 -11.84
CA CYS A 814 2.03 -6.16 -12.40
C CYS A 814 0.94 -5.99 -13.48
N GLY A 815 0.64 -4.73 -13.80
CA GLY A 815 -0.27 -4.37 -14.88
C GLY A 815 -1.74 -4.64 -14.57
N LEU A 816 -2.55 -4.79 -15.62
CA LEU A 816 -3.99 -4.97 -15.50
C LEU A 816 -4.40 -6.31 -14.88
N ALA A 817 -3.50 -7.30 -14.84
CA ALA A 817 -3.72 -8.57 -14.14
C ALA A 817 -4.00 -8.36 -12.65
N HIS A 818 -3.42 -7.30 -12.06
CA HIS A 818 -3.66 -6.92 -10.67
C HIS A 818 -5.00 -6.22 -10.47
N TYR A 819 -5.28 -5.20 -11.29
CA TYR A 819 -6.46 -4.34 -11.23
C TYR A 819 -6.41 -3.30 -12.38
N PRO A 820 -7.53 -2.71 -12.84
CA PRO A 820 -7.52 -1.62 -13.81
C PRO A 820 -6.61 -0.46 -13.40
N LYS A 821 -5.76 0.03 -14.32
CA LYS A 821 -4.79 1.12 -14.12
C LYS A 821 -4.31 1.72 -15.44
N SER A 822 -3.75 2.93 -15.38
CA SER A 822 -3.24 3.64 -16.55
C SER A 822 -1.87 3.09 -17.03
N ILE A 823 -1.39 3.59 -18.18
CA ILE A 823 -0.09 3.19 -18.75
C ILE A 823 1.07 3.51 -17.79
N ASP A 824 1.12 4.75 -17.29
CA ASP A 824 2.14 5.22 -16.35
C ASP A 824 2.18 4.38 -15.07
N GLU A 825 1.01 4.05 -14.52
CA GLU A 825 0.91 3.16 -13.36
C GLU A 825 1.30 1.71 -13.69
N SER A 826 0.99 1.23 -14.90
CA SER A 826 1.37 -0.12 -15.35
C SER A 826 2.88 -0.27 -15.52
N ILE A 827 3.54 0.75 -16.07
CA ILE A 827 5.00 0.81 -16.22
C ILE A 827 5.66 0.84 -14.84
N ALA A 828 5.21 1.75 -13.96
CA ALA A 828 5.71 1.83 -12.59
C ALA A 828 5.52 0.50 -11.84
N GLN A 829 4.36 -0.17 -11.99
CA GLN A 829 4.13 -1.46 -11.35
C GLN A 829 5.02 -2.57 -11.93
N GLY A 830 5.32 -2.56 -13.23
CA GLY A 830 6.26 -3.48 -13.86
C GLY A 830 7.68 -3.31 -13.31
N GLN A 831 8.16 -2.07 -13.22
CA GLN A 831 9.43 -1.72 -12.58
C GLN A 831 9.44 -2.13 -11.09
N ALA A 832 8.36 -1.89 -10.37
CA ALA A 832 8.23 -2.30 -8.97
C ALA A 832 8.34 -3.82 -8.81
N ALA A 833 7.65 -4.60 -9.63
CA ALA A 833 7.73 -6.06 -9.63
C ALA A 833 9.16 -6.54 -9.93
N ALA A 834 9.86 -5.92 -10.90
CA ALA A 834 11.26 -6.18 -11.18
C ALA A 834 12.16 -5.88 -9.96
N ALA A 835 12.00 -4.72 -9.30
CA ALA A 835 12.77 -4.41 -8.09
C ALA A 835 12.58 -5.44 -6.99
N ARG A 836 11.33 -5.88 -6.76
CA ARG A 836 11.03 -6.90 -5.75
C ARG A 836 11.65 -8.25 -6.13
N ALA A 837 11.53 -8.66 -7.39
CA ALA A 837 12.19 -9.84 -7.93
C ALA A 837 13.73 -9.81 -7.77
N MET A 838 14.35 -8.66 -8.03
CA MET A 838 15.79 -8.47 -7.86
C MET A 838 16.24 -8.64 -6.41
N THR A 839 15.41 -8.36 -5.40
CA THR A 839 15.79 -8.61 -4.00
C THR A 839 16.07 -10.09 -3.72
N LEU A 840 15.46 -10.98 -4.50
CA LEU A 840 15.74 -12.41 -4.47
C LEU A 840 16.91 -12.77 -5.39
N LEU A 841 16.87 -12.34 -6.66
CA LEU A 841 17.90 -12.67 -7.65
C LEU A 841 19.29 -12.11 -7.32
N ALA A 842 19.37 -11.04 -6.53
CA ALA A 842 20.65 -10.49 -6.05
C ALA A 842 21.31 -11.37 -4.97
N LYS A 843 20.59 -12.35 -4.41
CA LYS A 843 21.12 -13.30 -3.43
C LYS A 843 21.59 -14.54 -4.17
N LYS A 844 22.85 -14.95 -3.99
CA LYS A 844 23.36 -16.22 -4.51
C LYS A 844 22.69 -17.43 -3.86
N GLN A 845 22.39 -17.29 -2.57
CA GLN A 845 21.75 -18.30 -1.77
C GLN A 845 20.63 -17.67 -0.95
N VAL A 846 19.57 -18.43 -0.76
CA VAL A 846 18.44 -18.06 0.10
C VAL A 846 18.32 -19.06 1.23
N GLU A 847 18.11 -18.54 2.43
CA GLU A 847 17.79 -19.34 3.61
C GLU A 847 16.32 -19.75 3.56
N VAL A 848 16.07 -21.05 3.57
CA VAL A 848 14.73 -21.62 3.78
C VAL A 848 14.61 -22.09 5.21
N SER A 849 13.43 -21.86 5.79
CA SER A 849 13.15 -22.10 7.20
C SER A 849 13.57 -23.50 7.65
N GLY A 850 14.24 -23.57 8.80
CA GLY A 850 14.54 -24.82 9.50
C GLY A 850 13.33 -25.57 10.07
N MET A 851 12.10 -25.03 9.98
CA MET A 851 10.86 -25.70 10.38
C MET A 851 10.40 -26.74 9.36
N VAL A 852 11.25 -27.74 9.11
CA VAL A 852 11.02 -28.81 8.15
C VAL A 852 10.67 -30.12 8.85
N ALA A 853 9.99 -31.01 8.13
CA ALA A 853 9.78 -32.37 8.58
C ALA A 853 11.10 -33.15 8.52
N THR A 854 11.32 -34.04 9.48
CA THR A 854 12.48 -34.94 9.54
C THR A 854 12.02 -36.36 9.81
N VAL A 855 12.71 -37.37 9.25
CA VAL A 855 12.38 -38.79 9.46
C VAL A 855 13.40 -39.44 10.38
N ASN A 856 12.93 -40.10 11.44
CA ASN A 856 13.71 -41.06 12.21
C ASN A 856 13.76 -42.40 11.45
N PRO A 857 14.92 -42.80 10.89
CA PRO A 857 15.02 -43.99 10.05
C PRO A 857 14.72 -45.29 10.81
N PHE A 858 14.90 -45.31 12.14
CA PHE A 858 14.65 -46.50 12.96
C PHE A 858 13.17 -46.76 13.20
N LEU A 859 12.32 -45.73 13.08
CA LEU A 859 10.88 -45.84 13.26
C LEU A 859 10.14 -45.94 11.91
N CYS A 860 10.81 -45.64 10.80
CA CYS A 860 10.18 -45.62 9.49
C CYS A 860 9.78 -47.03 9.05
N SER A 861 8.48 -47.23 8.77
CA SER A 861 7.95 -48.51 8.30
C SER A 861 7.90 -48.64 6.77
N SER A 862 8.52 -47.70 6.05
CA SER A 862 8.55 -47.63 4.58
C SER A 862 7.18 -47.75 3.89
N CYS A 863 6.11 -47.26 4.51
CA CYS A 863 4.74 -47.43 4.01
C CYS A 863 4.35 -46.51 2.84
N GLY A 864 5.15 -45.47 2.54
CA GLY A 864 4.93 -44.56 1.41
C GLY A 864 3.83 -43.51 1.59
N VAL A 865 3.11 -43.51 2.72
CA VAL A 865 2.03 -42.55 3.00
C VAL A 865 2.53 -41.10 2.96
N CYS A 866 3.72 -40.85 3.52
CA CYS A 866 4.32 -39.52 3.53
C CYS A 866 4.61 -38.99 2.12
N VAL A 867 5.11 -39.84 1.21
CA VAL A 867 5.37 -39.50 -0.19
C VAL A 867 4.06 -39.16 -0.90
N ALA A 868 3.02 -39.98 -0.73
CA ALA A 868 1.75 -39.81 -1.42
C ALA A 868 0.96 -38.57 -0.98
N ILE A 869 1.07 -38.15 0.28
CA ILE A 869 0.28 -37.04 0.83
C ILE A 869 0.94 -35.66 0.67
N CYS A 870 2.24 -35.60 0.38
CA CYS A 870 2.92 -34.32 0.33
C CYS A 870 2.60 -33.57 -0.98
N PRO A 871 1.99 -32.37 -0.93
CA PRO A 871 1.67 -31.59 -2.13
C PRO A 871 2.89 -30.87 -2.74
N PHE A 872 4.08 -31.11 -2.17
CA PHE A 872 5.35 -30.50 -2.58
C PHE A 872 6.40 -31.54 -2.95
N ASN A 873 6.04 -32.84 -2.97
CA ASN A 873 6.95 -33.96 -3.25
C ASN A 873 8.25 -33.93 -2.42
N ALA A 874 8.20 -33.35 -1.21
CA ALA A 874 9.37 -33.24 -0.34
C ALA A 874 9.85 -34.61 0.20
N PRO A 875 8.96 -35.56 0.58
CA PRO A 875 9.38 -36.89 0.99
C PRO A 875 9.70 -37.77 -0.23
N SER A 876 10.85 -38.44 -0.20
CA SER A 876 11.26 -39.47 -1.15
C SER A 876 11.76 -40.70 -0.41
N PHE A 877 12.01 -41.80 -1.12
CA PHE A 877 12.71 -42.96 -0.57
C PHE A 877 14.19 -42.90 -0.96
N ASN A 878 15.07 -43.09 0.01
CA ASN A 878 16.49 -43.24 -0.24
C ASN A 878 16.86 -44.67 -0.68
N ASP A 879 18.13 -44.89 -1.01
CA ASP A 879 18.68 -46.18 -1.45
C ASP A 879 18.48 -47.34 -0.45
N LYS A 880 18.18 -47.03 0.83
CA LYS A 880 17.92 -48.01 1.89
C LYS A 880 16.42 -48.31 2.05
N GLY A 881 15.57 -47.76 1.18
CA GLY A 881 14.12 -47.93 1.23
C GLY A 881 13.46 -47.18 2.40
N VAL A 882 14.15 -46.24 3.04
CA VAL A 882 13.64 -45.40 4.13
C VAL A 882 13.23 -44.04 3.57
N SER A 883 12.13 -43.49 4.08
CA SER A 883 11.71 -42.16 3.66
C SER A 883 12.68 -41.08 4.18
N GLU A 884 13.02 -40.12 3.33
CA GLU A 884 13.79 -38.92 3.67
C GLU A 884 12.99 -37.67 3.22
N ILE A 885 13.24 -36.53 3.88
CA ILE A 885 12.60 -35.26 3.51
C ILE A 885 13.65 -34.37 2.87
N ASN A 886 13.36 -33.87 1.67
CA ASN A 886 14.11 -32.78 1.08
C ASN A 886 13.72 -31.46 1.80
N PRO A 887 14.62 -30.84 2.58
CA PRO A 887 14.31 -29.63 3.33
C PRO A 887 13.98 -28.43 2.43
N ALA A 888 14.53 -28.39 1.21
CA ALA A 888 14.26 -27.32 0.24
C ALA A 888 12.79 -27.31 -0.24
N LEU A 889 12.21 -28.50 -0.39
CA LEU A 889 10.83 -28.69 -0.84
C LEU A 889 9.82 -28.63 0.33
N CYS A 890 10.28 -28.89 1.55
CA CYS A 890 9.41 -28.97 2.72
C CYS A 890 8.90 -27.58 3.14
N LYS A 891 7.60 -27.34 3.01
CA LYS A 891 6.94 -26.10 3.49
C LYS A 891 6.46 -26.16 4.94
N GLY A 892 6.92 -27.15 5.72
CA GLY A 892 6.57 -27.27 7.13
C GLY A 892 5.07 -27.48 7.43
N CYS A 893 4.26 -27.93 6.46
CA CYS A 893 2.80 -28.01 6.63
C CYS A 893 2.30 -29.09 7.61
N GLY A 894 3.15 -30.02 8.03
CA GLY A 894 2.81 -31.08 8.99
C GLY A 894 1.95 -32.24 8.46
N LEU A 895 1.49 -32.22 7.21
CA LEU A 895 0.62 -33.27 6.65
C LEU A 895 1.22 -34.68 6.74
N CYS A 896 2.50 -34.83 6.40
CA CYS A 896 3.20 -36.10 6.47
C CYS A 896 3.43 -36.57 7.91
N VAL A 897 3.58 -35.65 8.86
CA VAL A 897 3.73 -35.92 10.29
C VAL A 897 2.42 -36.47 10.86
N ALA A 898 1.32 -35.74 10.66
CA ALA A 898 -0.01 -36.15 11.10
C ALA A 898 -0.47 -37.49 10.51
N SER A 899 0.06 -37.86 9.34
CA SER A 899 -0.27 -39.12 8.64
C SER A 899 0.70 -40.28 8.94
N CYS A 900 1.81 -40.01 9.63
CA CYS A 900 2.83 -41.02 9.88
C CYS A 900 2.37 -42.00 10.97
N ARG A 901 1.91 -43.18 10.55
CA ARG A 901 1.39 -44.20 11.49
C ARG A 901 2.43 -44.77 12.44
N SER A 902 3.72 -44.70 12.08
CA SER A 902 4.79 -45.20 12.93
C SER A 902 5.41 -44.12 13.83
N GLY A 903 4.90 -42.88 13.79
CA GLY A 903 5.47 -41.76 14.53
C GLY A 903 6.90 -41.42 14.11
N ALA A 904 7.33 -41.88 12.92
CA ALA A 904 8.71 -41.73 12.46
C ALA A 904 9.03 -40.31 11.97
N ILE A 905 8.04 -39.47 11.70
CA ILE A 905 8.26 -38.14 11.14
C ILE A 905 7.91 -37.11 12.20
N SER A 906 8.82 -36.16 12.45
CA SER A 906 8.66 -35.03 13.37
C SER A 906 8.77 -33.72 12.59
N LEU A 907 7.93 -32.74 12.90
CA LEU A 907 8.02 -31.38 12.34
C LEU A 907 8.79 -30.49 13.30
N LYS A 908 9.94 -30.00 12.88
CA LYS A 908 10.74 -29.09 13.70
C LYS A 908 10.01 -27.78 13.96
N GLY A 909 9.98 -27.35 15.23
CA GLY A 909 9.24 -26.17 15.70
C GLY A 909 7.75 -26.39 16.00
N PHE A 910 7.19 -27.54 15.61
CA PHE A 910 5.84 -27.99 15.91
C PHE A 910 5.81 -29.50 16.19
N ASP A 911 6.77 -29.98 16.98
CA ASP A 911 6.88 -31.40 17.27
C ASP A 911 5.74 -31.86 18.19
N GLU A 912 5.45 -33.15 18.19
CA GLU A 912 4.33 -33.72 18.94
C GLU A 912 4.37 -33.33 20.44
N PRO A 913 5.50 -33.45 21.16
CA PRO A 913 5.58 -33.00 22.55
C PRO A 913 5.30 -31.50 22.74
N GLN A 914 5.68 -30.66 21.76
CA GLN A 914 5.45 -29.22 21.82
C GLN A 914 3.95 -28.91 21.71
N ILE A 915 3.25 -29.58 20.80
CA ILE A 915 1.79 -29.42 20.61
C ILE A 915 1.03 -29.96 21.82
N PHE A 916 1.38 -31.15 22.33
CA PHE A 916 0.73 -31.69 23.52
C PHE A 916 0.96 -30.85 24.76
N ALA A 917 2.17 -30.28 24.94
CA ALA A 917 2.42 -29.34 26.04
C ALA A 917 1.50 -28.11 25.98
N MET A 918 1.18 -27.59 24.79
CA MET A 918 0.19 -26.53 24.65
C MET A 918 -1.20 -27.01 25.07
N ILE A 919 -1.64 -28.15 24.56
CA ILE A 919 -2.99 -28.69 24.81
C ILE A 919 -3.18 -29.03 26.29
N GLU A 920 -2.22 -29.69 26.92
CA GLU A 920 -2.27 -30.08 28.34
C GLU A 920 -2.21 -28.89 29.28
N SER A 921 -1.66 -27.77 28.79
CA SER A 921 -1.64 -26.53 29.55
C SER A 921 -2.96 -25.78 29.49
N LEU A 922 -3.83 -26.01 28.50
CA LEU A 922 -5.16 -25.40 28.47
C LEU A 922 -6.04 -26.02 29.56
#